data_AF-A0A0S7ZZ94-F1
#
_entry.id   AF-A0A0S7ZZ94-F1
#
_cell.length_a   1.000
_cell.length_b   1.000
_cell.length_c   1.000
_cell.angle_alpha   90.00
_cell.angle_beta   90.00
_cell.angle_gamma   90.00
#
_symmetry.space_group_name_H-M   'P 1'
#
loop_
_entity.id
_entity.type
_entity.pdbx_description
1 polymer ?
#
loop_
_entity_poly.entity_id
_entity_poly.type
_entity_poly.pdbx_seq_one_letter_code
_entity_poly.pdbx_strand_id
1 'polypeptide(L)'
;MALAISGGASKGAYEAGFNWGALKILRDFSGKDPVLGGEFRPFEAASFSGASAGGINSLLSGITWCSRAETDGGLANNINNNLFRDVWLNIDANRLLPSTATSEYYQPDDALFSRNDLRVASSLLREKWRTPAFREGCQVPLGVTVTRVKPEVLFIGDVKVQNQRFYIPFEIYVKQDRTAGFRFVPTDYPALSDASKLILPTQTDLEPNTFNDQQIESISFASSAFPLAFSRQRLAYCRFLDKKIDESKDKKDVSLPNINKEALQCPLGYELVEAEFADGGLFDNLPIGLARILAEKRRDSTINPIPITYLYIDPDRLRYDVPESKKKRDCDKSNPPAACQQMEYSFLSESGLLVGALGTARKYELFRELTSDYWTNNLSELGYLLADKLNESKPDYTCDKHLPYFDKKLKCAEAIRRAGRFLELAYDRIKAPIISPFSVARLSQENIASNCDKPDTMLLVSGECKIDFIRYRNKYADALSGIMHEAKIADTELFRRIHNSRLSSHSDRIIRVSSVGSPITGNLLGDFGGFLDYKFREYDYYAGIYDVVVATSNLICTNHFSPIDQGKAYFDCFNAVGERAYMTLGLNDAKRGRYVFALLTQQEHGESNVFTFAYQPMPDEDSDMRIIHEGLAKSLEAGLIDPDKEKTAFFIEKVFFEYLKQQGFEPTLTKGKEQPLLTQIMDDPDTWSYELISRISNRLVYLEQQAENIFIARESDPDNRDHAYPGIMGAGSYVLRTVNYKYPSFTFAPSTAPKAWIWRNIIPYEFGFDLAEGDLLVSWQPTWSLSKKNKLGIRGTLGFAGGLLNSAEVAAKRENYASLGLDYTRLTRSGFISSWGLTPYWFHTFDEPEIGEQDTFGTDIHVGILENRLRIGLGARDLDDMGNTWFLTIGVTDIPGMVYWLTR
;
A
#
# COMPACT_ATOMS: atom_id res chain seq x y z
N MET A 1 -25.05 -5.80 0.04
CA MET A 1 -23.73 -5.35 -0.45
C MET A 1 -22.64 -6.13 0.26
N ALA A 2 -21.54 -6.42 -0.41
CA ALA A 2 -20.29 -6.78 0.22
C ALA A 2 -19.15 -5.81 -0.17
N LEU A 3 -18.19 -5.57 0.74
CA LEU A 3 -16.99 -4.78 0.48
C LEU A 3 -15.76 -5.69 0.45
N ALA A 4 -14.89 -5.47 -0.52
CA ALA A 4 -13.54 -6.05 -0.54
C ALA A 4 -12.52 -4.91 -0.68
N ILE A 5 -11.64 -4.76 0.30
CA ILE A 5 -10.72 -3.64 0.41
C ILE A 5 -9.29 -4.14 0.23
N SER A 6 -8.61 -3.59 -0.75
CA SER A 6 -7.22 -3.94 -1.04
C SER A 6 -6.24 -3.49 0.05
N GLY A 7 -5.03 -4.05 0.05
CA GLY A 7 -3.93 -3.53 0.86
C GLY A 7 -3.18 -2.41 0.14
N GLY A 8 -3.07 -1.23 0.79
CA GLY A 8 -2.46 -0.03 0.20
C GLY A 8 -1.48 0.76 1.09
N ALA A 9 -0.93 0.19 2.17
CA ALA A 9 0.00 0.89 3.09
C ALA A 9 -0.49 2.30 3.49
N SER A 10 0.20 3.39 3.08
CA SER A 10 -0.24 4.76 3.40
C SER A 10 -1.46 5.24 2.59
N LYS A 11 -1.81 4.57 1.47
CA LYS A 11 -3.08 4.78 0.75
C LYS A 11 -4.30 4.43 1.60
N GLY A 12 -4.11 3.83 2.78
CA GLY A 12 -5.17 3.65 3.77
C GLY A 12 -5.94 4.93 4.10
N ALA A 13 -5.32 6.12 3.99
CA ALA A 13 -6.01 7.41 4.15
C ALA A 13 -7.00 7.71 3.00
N TYR A 14 -6.62 7.43 1.76
CA TYR A 14 -7.51 7.51 0.59
C TYR A 14 -8.65 6.49 0.71
N GLU A 15 -8.31 5.23 1.01
CA GLU A 15 -9.30 4.18 1.24
C GLU A 15 -10.28 4.55 2.36
N ALA A 16 -9.79 5.19 3.43
CA ALA A 16 -10.62 5.70 4.51
C ALA A 16 -11.66 6.72 4.05
N GLY A 17 -11.28 7.67 3.18
CA GLY A 17 -12.19 8.65 2.59
C GLY A 17 -13.26 7.99 1.72
N PHE A 18 -12.83 7.09 0.84
CA PHE A 18 -13.73 6.36 -0.05
C PHE A 18 -14.70 5.46 0.73
N ASN A 19 -14.20 4.66 1.69
CA ASN A 19 -15.02 3.76 2.52
C ASN A 19 -16.05 4.54 3.33
N TRP A 20 -15.61 5.58 4.05
CA TRP A 20 -16.51 6.40 4.84
C TRP A 20 -17.63 7.00 3.98
N GLY A 21 -17.27 7.60 2.83
CA GLY A 21 -18.24 8.21 1.93
C GLY A 21 -19.19 7.19 1.31
N ALA A 22 -18.69 6.00 0.92
CA ALA A 22 -19.52 4.92 0.39
C ALA A 22 -20.57 4.47 1.41
N LEU A 23 -20.13 4.16 2.65
CA LEU A 23 -21.03 3.73 3.73
C LEU A 23 -22.06 4.81 4.07
N LYS A 24 -21.66 6.08 4.08
CA LYS A 24 -22.53 7.22 4.36
C LYS A 24 -23.60 7.39 3.27
N ILE A 25 -23.20 7.37 1.99
CA ILE A 25 -24.11 7.43 0.84
C ILE A 25 -25.09 6.27 0.89
N LEU A 26 -24.63 5.02 1.05
CA LEU A 26 -25.51 3.85 1.05
C LEU A 26 -26.56 3.88 2.16
N ARG A 27 -26.21 4.41 3.34
CA ARG A 27 -27.18 4.57 4.43
C ARG A 27 -28.20 5.65 4.11
N ASP A 28 -27.76 6.78 3.59
CA ASP A 28 -28.59 7.97 3.42
C ASP A 28 -29.36 8.00 2.09
N PHE A 29 -28.94 7.21 1.09
CA PHE A 29 -29.64 7.02 -0.19
C PHE A 29 -30.67 5.87 -0.14
N SER A 30 -30.89 5.26 1.03
CA SER A 30 -31.93 4.25 1.20
C SER A 30 -33.34 4.87 1.06
N GLY A 31 -34.28 4.10 0.50
CA GLY A 31 -35.66 4.55 0.27
C GLY A 31 -35.91 5.08 -1.13
N LYS A 32 -36.70 6.16 -1.27
CA LYS A 32 -37.05 6.74 -2.58
C LYS A 32 -35.83 7.35 -3.25
N ASP A 33 -35.65 7.07 -4.53
CA ASP A 33 -34.64 7.72 -5.37
C ASP A 33 -35.09 9.14 -5.72
N PRO A 34 -34.44 10.16 -5.17
CA PRO A 34 -34.87 11.54 -5.40
C PRO A 34 -34.50 12.03 -6.80
N VAL A 35 -33.60 11.33 -7.51
CA VAL A 35 -33.09 11.76 -8.81
C VAL A 35 -33.77 11.04 -9.96
N LEU A 36 -34.02 9.73 -9.89
CA LEU A 36 -34.58 8.97 -11.01
C LEU A 36 -35.95 8.32 -10.73
N GLY A 37 -36.47 8.48 -9.51
CA GLY A 37 -37.70 7.85 -9.07
C GLY A 37 -37.53 6.36 -8.76
N GLY A 38 -38.59 5.76 -8.22
CA GLY A 38 -38.57 4.42 -7.66
C GLY A 38 -38.04 4.36 -6.23
N GLU A 39 -37.96 3.15 -5.71
CA GLU A 39 -37.64 2.89 -4.30
C GLU A 39 -36.54 1.83 -4.21
N PHE A 40 -35.39 2.20 -3.67
CA PHE A 40 -34.31 1.29 -3.37
C PHE A 40 -34.72 0.27 -2.32
N ARG A 41 -34.25 -0.97 -2.50
CA ARG A 41 -34.27 -1.97 -1.45
C ARG A 41 -33.32 -1.53 -0.33
N PRO A 42 -33.68 -1.75 0.95
CA PRO A 42 -32.77 -1.45 2.05
C PRO A 42 -31.39 -2.07 1.81
N PHE A 43 -30.36 -1.24 1.87
CA PHE A 43 -28.99 -1.73 1.74
C PHE A 43 -28.61 -2.46 3.03
N GLU A 44 -28.20 -3.72 2.88
CA GLU A 44 -27.68 -4.54 3.97
C GLU A 44 -26.19 -4.85 3.74
N ALA A 45 -25.40 -4.84 4.81
CA ALA A 45 -24.00 -5.24 4.80
C ALA A 45 -23.90 -6.77 4.93
N ALA A 46 -23.72 -7.45 3.80
CA ALA A 46 -23.61 -8.90 3.71
C ALA A 46 -22.25 -9.41 4.18
N SER A 47 -21.16 -8.71 3.84
CA SER A 47 -19.81 -8.98 4.39
C SER A 47 -18.83 -7.85 4.06
N PHE A 48 -17.80 -7.64 4.89
CA PHE A 48 -16.65 -6.79 4.55
C PHE A 48 -15.34 -7.57 4.73
N SER A 49 -14.47 -7.55 3.73
CA SER A 49 -13.15 -8.18 3.83
C SER A 49 -12.02 -7.22 3.45
N GLY A 50 -10.82 -7.49 3.96
CA GLY A 50 -9.64 -6.73 3.57
C GLY A 50 -8.31 -7.38 3.89
N ALA A 51 -7.25 -6.83 3.29
CA ALA A 51 -5.87 -7.23 3.49
C ALA A 51 -5.03 -6.00 3.86
N SER A 52 -4.01 -6.14 4.71
CA SER A 52 -3.14 -5.01 5.08
C SER A 52 -3.93 -3.81 5.65
N ALA A 53 -3.69 -2.60 5.12
CA ALA A 53 -4.51 -1.40 5.38
C ALA A 53 -6.02 -1.64 5.18
N GLY A 54 -6.40 -2.40 4.15
CA GLY A 54 -7.78 -2.80 3.89
C GLY A 54 -8.39 -3.67 5.00
N GLY A 55 -7.57 -4.46 5.72
CA GLY A 55 -8.02 -5.25 6.87
C GLY A 55 -8.41 -4.37 8.06
N ILE A 56 -7.71 -3.24 8.26
CA ILE A 56 -8.13 -2.22 9.25
C ILE A 56 -9.41 -1.53 8.75
N ASN A 57 -9.46 -1.12 7.49
CA ASN A 57 -10.62 -0.45 6.92
C ASN A 57 -11.89 -1.33 6.88
N SER A 58 -11.76 -2.66 6.80
CA SER A 58 -12.92 -3.58 6.87
C SER A 58 -13.53 -3.61 8.28
N LEU A 59 -12.69 -3.63 9.32
CA LEU A 59 -13.13 -3.49 10.72
C LEU A 59 -13.83 -2.14 10.95
N LEU A 60 -13.22 -1.04 10.52
CA LEU A 60 -13.81 0.31 10.63
C LEU A 60 -15.14 0.41 9.88
N SER A 61 -15.26 -0.26 8.74
CA SER A 61 -16.50 -0.33 7.98
C SER A 61 -17.61 -1.05 8.74
N GLY A 62 -17.30 -2.18 9.40
CA GLY A 62 -18.26 -2.91 10.25
C GLY A 62 -18.78 -2.06 11.41
N ILE A 63 -17.86 -1.41 12.15
CA ILE A 63 -18.19 -0.53 13.28
C ILE A 63 -19.04 0.66 12.82
N THR A 64 -18.62 1.33 11.75
CA THR A 64 -19.32 2.50 11.19
C THR A 64 -20.70 2.11 10.66
N TRP A 65 -20.81 0.95 10.00
CA TRP A 65 -22.08 0.45 9.52
C TRP A 65 -23.06 0.24 10.67
N CYS A 66 -22.65 -0.42 11.75
CA CYS A 66 -23.51 -0.70 12.91
C CYS A 66 -23.76 0.50 13.83
N SER A 67 -23.00 1.59 13.72
CA SER A 67 -23.24 2.80 14.51
C SER A 67 -24.62 3.41 14.23
N ARG A 68 -25.27 3.91 15.29
CA ARG A 68 -26.47 4.75 15.18
C ARG A 68 -26.13 6.07 14.49
N ALA A 69 -27.15 6.82 14.07
CA ALA A 69 -26.93 8.19 13.64
C ALA A 69 -26.38 9.02 14.81
N GLU A 70 -25.52 9.99 14.52
CA GLU A 70 -24.92 10.87 15.54
C GLU A 70 -26.02 11.59 16.35
N THR A 71 -27.09 12.03 15.68
CA THR A 71 -28.28 12.65 16.28
C THR A 71 -29.02 11.74 17.29
N ASP A 72 -28.83 10.43 17.16
CA ASP A 72 -29.46 9.44 18.04
C ASP A 72 -28.50 8.99 19.16
N GLY A 73 -27.34 9.64 19.33
CA GLY A 73 -26.30 9.20 20.26
C GLY A 73 -25.42 8.07 19.72
N GLY A 74 -25.28 8.00 18.39
CA GLY A 74 -24.25 7.21 17.73
C GLY A 74 -22.87 7.87 17.79
N LEU A 75 -21.87 7.21 17.21
CA LEU A 75 -20.53 7.78 17.08
C LEU A 75 -20.52 8.99 16.15
N ALA A 76 -19.58 9.92 16.37
CA ALA A 76 -19.33 11.02 15.45
C ALA A 76 -19.11 10.47 14.03
N ASN A 77 -19.86 10.99 13.06
CA ASN A 77 -19.89 10.43 11.71
C ASN A 77 -20.15 11.51 10.65
N ASN A 78 -19.33 12.55 10.69
CA ASN A 78 -19.30 13.62 9.69
C ASN A 78 -17.94 13.67 8.99
N ILE A 79 -17.86 14.45 7.91
CA ILE A 79 -16.67 14.52 7.05
C ILE A 79 -15.39 14.95 7.78
N ASN A 80 -15.51 15.79 8.80
CA ASN A 80 -14.36 16.29 9.56
C ASN A 80 -14.03 15.44 10.79
N ASN A 81 -14.98 14.63 11.26
CA ASN A 81 -14.86 13.81 12.46
C ASN A 81 -15.58 12.45 12.29
N ASN A 82 -14.78 11.40 12.09
CA ASN A 82 -15.24 10.03 11.98
C ASN A 82 -14.08 9.04 12.27
N LEU A 83 -14.43 7.78 12.50
CA LEU A 83 -13.48 6.72 12.87
C LEU A 83 -12.33 6.53 11.87
N PHE A 84 -12.61 6.69 10.57
CA PHE A 84 -11.61 6.51 9.52
C PHE A 84 -10.52 7.58 9.60
N ARG A 85 -10.92 8.84 9.83
CA ARG A 85 -9.97 9.95 10.03
C ARG A 85 -9.14 9.78 11.30
N ASP A 86 -9.78 9.36 12.40
CA ASP A 86 -9.12 9.19 13.69
C ASP A 86 -7.94 8.20 13.62
N VAL A 87 -8.11 7.13 12.84
CA VAL A 87 -7.11 6.08 12.66
C VAL A 87 -6.01 6.50 11.70
N TRP A 88 -6.37 7.02 10.52
CA TRP A 88 -5.40 7.18 9.44
C TRP A 88 -4.64 8.51 9.48
N LEU A 89 -5.24 9.60 9.95
CA LEU A 89 -4.62 10.93 9.79
C LEU A 89 -3.53 11.23 10.82
N ASN A 90 -3.52 10.52 11.95
CA ASN A 90 -2.63 10.86 13.07
C ASN A 90 -1.25 10.19 13.02
N ILE A 91 -1.00 9.30 12.06
CA ILE A 91 0.27 8.55 11.93
C ILE A 91 1.40 9.49 11.49
N ASP A 92 2.44 9.66 12.29
CA ASP A 92 3.54 10.60 12.03
C ASP A 92 4.82 9.86 11.64
N ALA A 93 5.42 10.18 10.49
CA ALA A 93 6.67 9.57 10.03
C ALA A 93 7.81 9.62 11.07
N ASN A 94 7.85 10.64 11.94
CA ASN A 94 8.88 10.75 12.98
C ASN A 94 8.69 9.76 14.12
N ARG A 95 7.43 9.36 14.40
CA ARG A 95 7.13 8.32 15.39
C ARG A 95 7.10 6.92 14.77
N LEU A 96 6.70 6.83 13.50
CA LEU A 96 6.70 5.61 12.71
C LEU A 96 8.13 5.10 12.47
N LEU A 97 9.05 5.99 12.06
CA LEU A 97 10.47 5.71 11.88
C LEU A 97 11.31 6.78 12.63
N PRO A 98 11.48 6.63 13.95
CA PRO A 98 12.31 7.51 14.77
C PRO A 98 13.76 7.59 14.32
N SER A 99 14.43 8.71 14.61
CA SER A 99 15.83 8.94 14.25
C SER A 99 16.81 8.00 14.98
N THR A 100 16.43 7.54 16.17
CA THR A 100 17.20 6.62 17.01
C THR A 100 16.55 5.23 17.09
N ALA A 101 17.34 4.18 16.91
CA ALA A 101 16.87 2.79 16.95
C ALA A 101 16.31 2.34 18.32
N THR A 102 16.61 3.07 19.39
CA THR A 102 16.18 2.83 20.78
C THR A 102 15.18 3.88 21.28
N SER A 103 14.50 4.58 20.37
CA SER A 103 13.46 5.56 20.72
C SER A 103 12.36 4.90 21.57
N GLU A 104 11.77 5.67 22.50
CA GLU A 104 10.64 5.24 23.33
C GLU A 104 9.39 4.84 22.52
N TYR A 105 9.29 5.29 21.27
CA TYR A 105 8.19 4.89 20.39
C TYR A 105 8.30 3.43 19.93
N TYR A 106 9.50 2.82 19.96
CA TYR A 106 9.65 1.41 19.63
C TYR A 106 9.31 0.51 20.81
N GLN A 107 8.48 -0.49 20.56
CA GLN A 107 8.29 -1.63 21.45
C GLN A 107 9.21 -2.80 21.06
N PRO A 108 9.47 -3.77 21.97
CA PRO A 108 10.32 -4.92 21.68
C PRO A 108 9.83 -5.79 20.51
N ASP A 109 8.53 -5.78 20.25
CA ASP A 109 7.90 -6.50 19.14
C ASP A 109 7.88 -5.68 17.85
N ASP A 110 8.38 -4.44 17.78
CA ASP A 110 8.38 -3.64 16.56
C ASP A 110 9.57 -3.97 15.62
N ALA A 111 9.32 -3.94 14.31
CA ALA A 111 10.35 -4.16 13.29
C ALA A 111 11.01 -2.83 12.88
N LEU A 112 11.10 -2.54 11.58
CA LEU A 112 11.63 -1.28 11.08
C LEU A 112 10.78 -0.09 11.49
N PHE A 113 9.46 -0.23 11.45
CA PHE A 113 8.50 0.78 11.87
C PHE A 113 7.90 0.46 13.23
N SER A 114 7.76 1.51 14.04
CA SER A 114 6.99 1.49 15.26
C SER A 114 5.50 1.43 14.95
N ARG A 115 4.75 0.64 15.73
CA ARG A 115 3.28 0.67 15.72
C ARG A 115 2.68 1.64 16.74
N ASN A 116 3.46 2.53 17.34
CA ASN A 116 3.01 3.41 18.42
C ASN A 116 1.69 4.12 18.08
N ASP A 117 1.63 4.81 16.95
CA ASP A 117 0.45 5.58 16.56
C ASP A 117 -0.77 4.69 16.25
N LEU A 118 -0.53 3.50 15.70
CA LEU A 118 -1.59 2.50 15.47
C LEU A 118 -2.13 1.90 16.78
N ARG A 119 -1.28 1.67 17.79
CA ARG A 119 -1.69 1.21 19.13
C ARG A 119 -2.49 2.29 19.87
N VAL A 120 -2.13 3.56 19.71
CA VAL A 120 -2.91 4.69 20.24
C VAL A 120 -4.28 4.74 19.56
N ALA A 121 -4.34 4.66 18.24
CA ALA A 121 -5.60 4.61 17.49
C ALA A 121 -6.47 3.41 17.90
N SER A 122 -5.88 2.23 18.00
CA SER A 122 -6.52 0.99 18.48
C SER A 122 -7.14 1.17 19.86
N SER A 123 -6.41 1.80 20.80
CA SER A 123 -6.93 2.07 22.15
C SER A 123 -8.16 2.98 22.13
N LEU A 124 -8.15 4.04 21.32
CA LEU A 124 -9.30 4.93 21.14
C LEU A 124 -10.50 4.21 20.50
N LEU A 125 -10.26 3.30 19.55
CA LEU A 125 -11.33 2.49 18.94
C LEU A 125 -12.00 1.56 19.96
N ARG A 126 -11.21 0.93 20.84
CA ARG A 126 -11.73 0.07 21.92
C ARG A 126 -12.69 0.83 22.84
N GLU A 127 -12.33 2.04 23.21
CA GLU A 127 -13.20 2.89 24.02
C GLU A 127 -14.52 3.19 23.29
N LYS A 128 -14.47 3.50 21.99
CA LYS A 128 -15.66 3.83 21.18
C LYS A 128 -16.61 2.65 21.03
N TRP A 129 -16.13 1.44 20.74
CA TRP A 129 -17.04 0.30 20.54
C TRP A 129 -17.64 -0.29 21.82
N ARG A 130 -17.08 0.09 22.98
CA ARG A 130 -17.66 -0.19 24.31
C ARG A 130 -18.74 0.81 24.74
N THR A 131 -19.01 1.85 23.95
CA THR A 131 -20.10 2.79 24.22
C THR A 131 -21.45 2.29 23.66
N PRO A 132 -22.61 2.70 24.23
CA PRO A 132 -23.94 2.30 23.77
C PRO A 132 -24.39 3.03 22.48
N ALA A 133 -23.49 3.14 21.51
CA ALA A 133 -23.64 3.92 20.28
C ALA A 133 -24.17 3.12 19.07
N PHE A 134 -24.47 1.83 19.23
CA PHE A 134 -24.74 0.92 18.11
C PHE A 134 -26.21 0.50 17.97
N ARG A 135 -26.62 0.15 16.74
CA ARG A 135 -27.98 -0.30 16.44
C ARG A 135 -28.17 -1.74 16.91
N GLU A 136 -29.14 -1.94 17.81
CA GLU A 136 -29.51 -3.26 18.31
C GLU A 136 -29.81 -4.23 17.15
N GLY A 137 -29.32 -5.48 17.26
CA GLY A 137 -29.50 -6.51 16.24
C GLY A 137 -28.61 -6.36 15.00
N CYS A 138 -27.75 -5.33 14.91
CA CYS A 138 -26.79 -5.24 13.82
C CYS A 138 -25.72 -6.34 13.95
N GLN A 139 -25.50 -7.07 12.85
CA GLN A 139 -24.47 -8.09 12.72
C GLN A 139 -23.88 -7.99 11.32
N VAL A 140 -22.55 -7.91 11.21
CA VAL A 140 -21.86 -7.83 9.92
C VAL A 140 -20.71 -8.83 9.90
N PRO A 141 -20.70 -9.77 8.94
CA PRO A 141 -19.55 -10.64 8.68
C PRO A 141 -18.34 -9.85 8.23
N LEU A 142 -17.20 -10.11 8.86
CA LEU A 142 -15.90 -9.50 8.60
C LEU A 142 -14.86 -10.57 8.30
N GLY A 143 -13.87 -10.23 7.47
CA GLY A 143 -12.77 -11.15 7.15
C GLY A 143 -11.47 -10.43 6.88
N VAL A 144 -10.38 -10.94 7.43
CA VAL A 144 -9.03 -10.47 7.11
C VAL A 144 -8.19 -11.60 6.56
N THR A 145 -7.40 -11.31 5.53
CA THR A 145 -6.37 -12.26 5.06
C THR A 145 -5.12 -12.10 5.92
N VAL A 146 -4.42 -13.22 6.12
CA VAL A 146 -3.15 -13.30 6.85
C VAL A 146 -2.24 -14.31 6.17
N THR A 147 -0.94 -14.03 6.18
CA THR A 147 0.06 -14.92 5.58
C THR A 147 0.85 -15.64 6.67
N ARG A 148 0.81 -16.97 6.71
CA ARG A 148 1.63 -17.74 7.67
C ARG A 148 3.10 -17.68 7.27
N VAL A 149 3.98 -17.28 8.20
CA VAL A 149 5.41 -17.06 7.94
C VAL A 149 6.13 -18.35 7.54
N LYS A 150 5.82 -19.45 8.24
CA LYS A 150 6.27 -20.80 7.84
C LYS A 150 5.10 -21.52 7.14
N PRO A 151 5.27 -22.06 5.93
CA PRO A 151 4.22 -22.79 5.24
C PRO A 151 3.63 -23.91 6.07
N GLU A 152 2.31 -24.04 6.05
CA GLU A 152 1.63 -25.23 6.53
C GLU A 152 1.71 -26.32 5.47
N VAL A 153 2.11 -27.52 5.88
CA VAL A 153 2.08 -28.69 5.02
C VAL A 153 0.71 -29.34 5.17
N LEU A 154 -0.03 -29.42 4.07
CA LEU A 154 -1.34 -30.08 3.98
C LEU A 154 -1.25 -31.26 3.03
N PHE A 155 -2.08 -32.28 3.26
CA PHE A 155 -2.25 -33.41 2.33
C PHE A 155 -3.64 -33.33 1.71
N ILE A 156 -3.69 -33.12 0.39
CA ILE A 156 -4.95 -33.15 -0.38
C ILE A 156 -4.97 -34.47 -1.14
N GLY A 157 -5.70 -35.45 -0.59
CA GLY A 157 -5.50 -36.85 -1.00
C GLY A 157 -4.08 -37.29 -0.66
N ASP A 158 -3.37 -37.88 -1.63
CA ASP A 158 -1.98 -38.32 -1.46
C ASP A 158 -0.95 -37.25 -1.86
N VAL A 159 -1.40 -36.03 -2.17
CA VAL A 159 -0.52 -34.94 -2.62
C VAL A 159 -0.17 -34.02 -1.47
N LYS A 160 1.12 -33.92 -1.18
CA LYS A 160 1.69 -32.96 -0.23
C LYS A 160 1.71 -31.57 -0.86
N VAL A 161 1.01 -30.61 -0.24
CA VAL A 161 0.98 -29.20 -0.65
C VAL A 161 1.47 -28.31 0.48
N GLN A 162 2.06 -27.16 0.14
CA GLN A 162 2.46 -26.13 1.10
C GLN A 162 1.56 -24.92 0.92
N ASN A 163 0.93 -24.47 2.01
CA ASN A 163 0.07 -23.31 2.01
C ASN A 163 0.55 -22.25 3.02
N GLN A 164 0.64 -21.00 2.57
CA GLN A 164 0.91 -19.85 3.42
C GLN A 164 -0.24 -18.86 3.45
N ARG A 165 -1.27 -19.05 2.61
CA ARG A 165 -2.41 -18.16 2.52
C ARG A 165 -3.52 -18.64 3.44
N PHE A 166 -3.91 -17.76 4.35
CA PHE A 166 -4.98 -18.02 5.31
C PHE A 166 -5.88 -16.80 5.48
N TYR A 167 -7.04 -17.00 6.10
CA TYR A 167 -7.92 -15.90 6.49
C TYR A 167 -8.57 -16.19 7.83
N ILE A 168 -8.94 -15.10 8.51
CA ILE A 168 -9.63 -15.14 9.80
C ILE A 168 -11.00 -14.49 9.59
N PRO A 169 -12.09 -15.28 9.59
CA PRO A 169 -13.43 -14.74 9.58
C PRO A 169 -13.90 -14.43 11.01
N PHE A 170 -14.63 -13.34 11.15
CA PHE A 170 -15.25 -12.93 12.40
C PHE A 170 -16.46 -12.05 12.10
N GLU A 171 -17.19 -11.62 13.11
CA GLU A 171 -18.38 -10.80 12.96
C GLU A 171 -18.37 -9.74 14.05
N ILE A 172 -18.71 -8.52 13.67
CA ILE A 172 -19.19 -7.54 14.65
C ILE A 172 -20.67 -7.84 14.93
N TYR A 173 -21.04 -7.84 16.20
CA TYR A 173 -22.44 -7.97 16.64
C TYR A 173 -22.74 -6.96 17.72
N VAL A 174 -23.96 -6.44 17.73
CA VAL A 174 -24.41 -5.46 18.73
C VAL A 174 -25.21 -6.16 19.82
N LYS A 175 -24.78 -5.96 21.07
CA LYS A 175 -25.43 -6.50 22.28
C LYS A 175 -26.72 -5.73 22.61
N GLN A 176 -27.53 -6.26 23.52
CA GLN A 176 -28.77 -5.60 23.98
C GLN A 176 -28.51 -4.24 24.65
N ASP A 177 -27.35 -4.06 25.29
CA ASP A 177 -26.92 -2.79 25.89
C ASP A 177 -26.41 -1.76 24.85
N ARG A 178 -26.51 -2.08 23.56
CA ARG A 178 -26.06 -1.26 22.42
C ARG A 178 -24.55 -1.07 22.32
N THR A 179 -23.76 -1.86 23.03
CA THR A 179 -22.31 -1.96 22.80
C THR A 179 -22.02 -2.97 21.69
N ALA A 180 -20.87 -2.83 21.03
CA ALA A 180 -20.43 -3.80 20.03
C ALA A 180 -19.50 -4.85 20.65
N GLY A 181 -19.63 -6.09 20.17
CA GLY A 181 -18.73 -7.20 20.47
C GLY A 181 -18.33 -7.92 19.18
N PHE A 182 -17.40 -8.87 19.32
CA PHE A 182 -16.89 -9.65 18.21
C PHE A 182 -17.00 -11.14 18.48
N ARG A 183 -17.37 -11.92 17.46
CA ARG A 183 -17.52 -13.38 17.56
C ARG A 183 -17.34 -14.06 16.21
N PHE A 184 -17.24 -15.39 16.19
CA PHE A 184 -17.40 -16.17 14.96
C PHE A 184 -18.09 -17.49 15.25
N VAL A 185 -19.33 -17.68 14.80
CA VAL A 185 -20.12 -18.88 15.06
C VAL A 185 -20.04 -19.84 13.87
N PRO A 186 -19.30 -20.97 13.95
CA PRO A 186 -19.08 -21.82 12.77
C PRO A 186 -20.35 -22.46 12.20
N THR A 187 -21.36 -22.70 13.03
CA THR A 187 -22.65 -23.26 12.63
C THR A 187 -23.48 -22.31 11.77
N ASP A 188 -23.17 -21.02 11.78
CA ASP A 188 -23.81 -20.03 10.91
C ASP A 188 -23.27 -20.12 9.47
N TYR A 189 -22.16 -20.83 9.26
CA TYR A 189 -21.51 -21.05 7.96
C TYR A 189 -21.36 -22.55 7.65
N PRO A 190 -22.45 -23.33 7.58
CA PRO A 190 -22.40 -24.79 7.50
C PRO A 190 -21.74 -25.32 6.21
N ALA A 191 -21.74 -24.50 5.14
CA ALA A 191 -21.13 -24.85 3.85
C ALA A 191 -19.68 -24.34 3.70
N LEU A 192 -19.08 -23.80 4.77
CA LEU A 192 -17.72 -23.25 4.79
C LEU A 192 -16.74 -24.26 5.42
N SER A 193 -16.32 -25.24 4.61
CA SER A 193 -15.22 -26.15 4.92
C SER A 193 -14.00 -25.77 4.09
N ASP A 194 -13.01 -25.15 4.71
CA ASP A 194 -11.80 -24.63 4.05
C ASP A 194 -10.61 -24.78 5.00
N ALA A 195 -9.57 -25.46 4.55
CA ALA A 195 -8.34 -25.66 5.32
C ALA A 195 -7.55 -24.37 5.56
N SER A 196 -7.84 -23.31 4.78
CA SER A 196 -7.21 -21.99 4.91
C SER A 196 -7.92 -21.07 5.92
N LYS A 197 -9.04 -21.53 6.50
CA LYS A 197 -9.80 -20.79 7.51
C LYS A 197 -9.20 -20.99 8.89
N LEU A 198 -8.90 -19.88 9.56
CA LEU A 198 -8.41 -19.87 10.94
C LEU A 198 -9.48 -19.31 11.87
N ILE A 199 -9.85 -20.06 12.90
CA ILE A 199 -10.81 -19.58 13.91
C ILE A 199 -10.01 -19.12 15.13
N LEU A 200 -10.32 -17.96 15.70
CA LEU A 200 -9.69 -17.55 16.95
C LEU A 200 -10.24 -18.38 18.13
N PRO A 201 -9.39 -18.79 19.09
CA PRO A 201 -9.87 -19.48 20.28
C PRO A 201 -10.69 -18.55 21.16
N THR A 202 -11.66 -19.10 21.87
CA THR A 202 -12.42 -18.36 22.89
C THR A 202 -11.66 -18.43 24.21
N GLN A 203 -11.62 -17.33 24.98
CA GLN A 203 -11.11 -17.38 26.35
C GLN A 203 -12.11 -18.07 27.29
N THR A 204 -11.65 -18.85 28.26
CA THR A 204 -12.52 -19.67 29.11
C THR A 204 -13.48 -18.87 30.00
N ASP A 205 -13.20 -17.60 30.25
CA ASP A 205 -14.03 -16.66 31.00
C ASP A 205 -15.06 -15.91 30.12
N LEU A 206 -15.03 -16.11 28.80
CA LEU A 206 -15.93 -15.48 27.85
C LEU A 206 -16.99 -16.44 27.31
N GLU A 207 -18.06 -15.88 26.76
CA GLU A 207 -19.08 -16.68 26.07
C GLU A 207 -18.46 -17.43 24.87
N PRO A 208 -18.88 -18.68 24.60
CA PRO A 208 -18.38 -19.45 23.46
C PRO A 208 -18.40 -18.67 22.14
N ASN A 209 -17.31 -18.78 21.37
CA ASN A 209 -17.12 -18.14 20.07
C ASN A 209 -16.95 -16.61 20.10
N THR A 210 -16.85 -15.98 21.28
CA THR A 210 -16.60 -14.53 21.39
C THR A 210 -15.11 -14.21 21.49
N PHE A 211 -14.74 -13.01 21.04
CA PHE A 211 -13.37 -12.52 21.01
C PHE A 211 -13.22 -11.28 21.89
N ASN A 212 -12.11 -11.19 22.61
CA ASN A 212 -11.75 -9.99 23.36
C ASN A 212 -11.13 -8.92 22.45
N ASP A 213 -10.97 -7.71 22.98
CA ASP A 213 -10.42 -6.60 22.19
C ASP A 213 -8.97 -6.82 21.74
N GLN A 214 -8.15 -7.51 22.56
CA GLN A 214 -6.76 -7.80 22.23
C GLN A 214 -6.66 -8.73 21.01
N GLN A 215 -7.57 -9.70 20.89
CA GLN A 215 -7.62 -10.60 19.74
C GLN A 215 -7.97 -9.84 18.46
N ILE A 216 -8.90 -8.88 18.52
CA ILE A 216 -9.28 -8.04 17.38
C ILE A 216 -8.14 -7.11 16.95
N GLU A 217 -7.42 -6.54 17.92
CA GLU A 217 -6.20 -5.77 17.66
C GLU A 217 -5.12 -6.65 17.01
N SER A 218 -4.85 -7.84 17.56
CA SER A 218 -3.81 -8.75 17.05
C SER A 218 -4.09 -9.22 15.63
N ILE A 219 -5.33 -9.54 15.26
CA ILE A 219 -5.64 -9.92 13.86
C ILE A 219 -5.54 -8.74 12.90
N SER A 220 -5.88 -7.53 13.35
CA SER A 220 -5.73 -6.30 12.55
C SER A 220 -4.25 -6.01 12.29
N PHE A 221 -3.40 -6.18 13.31
CA PHE A 221 -1.94 -6.04 13.18
C PHE A 221 -1.29 -7.18 12.41
N ALA A 222 -1.84 -8.40 12.46
CA ALA A 222 -1.35 -9.52 11.66
C ALA A 222 -1.63 -9.30 10.18
N SER A 223 -2.85 -8.85 9.84
CA SER A 223 -3.22 -8.54 8.47
C SER A 223 -2.38 -7.38 7.91
N SER A 224 -1.98 -6.41 8.74
CA SER A 224 -1.13 -5.25 8.38
C SER A 224 0.35 -5.39 8.71
N ALA A 225 0.83 -6.60 9.00
CA ALA A 225 2.24 -6.88 9.30
C ALA A 225 3.11 -6.93 8.03
N PHE A 226 3.22 -5.80 7.34
CA PHE A 226 3.98 -5.66 6.10
C PHE A 226 5.44 -6.10 6.30
N PRO A 227 5.93 -7.14 5.60
CA PRO A 227 7.27 -7.68 5.79
C PRO A 227 8.35 -6.60 5.78
N LEU A 228 9.35 -6.73 6.67
CA LEU A 228 10.41 -5.75 6.95
C LEU A 228 9.93 -4.46 7.62
N ALA A 229 8.80 -3.88 7.20
CA ALA A 229 8.28 -2.62 7.74
C ALA A 229 7.66 -2.81 9.13
N PHE A 230 6.55 -3.54 9.22
CA PHE A 230 5.84 -3.82 10.47
C PHE A 230 6.07 -5.29 10.86
N SER A 231 6.29 -5.56 12.15
CA SER A 231 6.66 -6.92 12.58
C SER A 231 5.55 -7.94 12.39
N ARG A 232 5.92 -9.20 12.17
CA ARG A 232 5.00 -10.34 12.20
C ARG A 232 4.30 -10.48 13.56
N GLN A 233 3.07 -10.98 13.55
CA GLN A 233 2.27 -11.22 14.75
C GLN A 233 2.17 -12.72 15.04
N ARG A 234 2.32 -13.09 16.31
CA ARG A 234 2.12 -14.47 16.76
C ARG A 234 0.69 -14.63 17.23
N LEU A 235 -0.04 -15.56 16.64
CA LEU A 235 -1.46 -15.78 16.93
C LEU A 235 -1.70 -17.23 17.34
N ALA A 236 -2.44 -17.41 18.44
CA ALA A 236 -3.09 -18.68 18.75
C ALA A 236 -4.39 -18.78 17.94
N TYR A 237 -4.63 -19.94 17.32
CA TYR A 237 -5.79 -20.19 16.46
C TYR A 237 -6.24 -21.66 16.56
N CYS A 238 -7.48 -21.89 16.18
CA CYS A 238 -8.13 -23.18 16.10
C CYS A 238 -8.12 -23.63 14.64
N ARG A 239 -7.40 -24.72 14.35
CA ARG A 239 -7.36 -25.33 13.01
C ARG A 239 -8.24 -26.58 12.94
N PHE A 240 -8.83 -26.83 11.79
CA PHE A 240 -9.71 -27.97 11.59
C PHE A 240 -8.94 -29.30 11.66
N LEU A 241 -9.47 -30.27 12.40
CA LEU A 241 -8.92 -31.63 12.47
C LEU A 241 -9.45 -32.47 11.31
N ASP A 242 -8.64 -32.71 10.28
CA ASP A 242 -8.97 -33.71 9.27
C ASP A 242 -8.72 -35.12 9.83
N LYS A 243 -9.76 -35.94 9.91
CA LYS A 243 -9.70 -37.33 10.42
C LYS A 243 -8.81 -38.26 9.57
N LYS A 244 -8.24 -37.78 8.46
CA LYS A 244 -7.29 -38.51 7.60
C LYS A 244 -5.82 -38.13 7.77
N ILE A 245 -5.45 -37.31 8.77
CA ILE A 245 -4.03 -37.14 9.12
C ILE A 245 -3.59 -38.40 9.85
N ASP A 246 -3.02 -39.30 9.06
CA ASP A 246 -2.46 -40.60 9.40
C ASP A 246 -1.55 -40.52 10.64
N GLU A 247 -1.66 -41.53 11.51
CA GLU A 247 -0.85 -41.72 12.72
C GLU A 247 0.62 -42.08 12.39
N SER A 248 1.13 -41.67 11.23
CA SER A 248 2.48 -41.92 10.77
C SER A 248 3.44 -40.80 11.19
N LYS A 249 3.99 -41.00 12.39
CA LYS A 249 5.40 -40.75 12.75
C LYS A 249 6.01 -39.42 12.29
N ASP A 250 5.71 -38.37 13.03
CA ASP A 250 6.74 -37.53 13.68
C ASP A 250 6.05 -36.66 14.72
N LYS A 251 5.65 -37.29 15.84
CA LYS A 251 5.46 -36.56 17.10
C LYS A 251 6.83 -36.14 17.62
N LYS A 252 7.53 -35.24 16.90
CA LYS A 252 8.36 -34.28 17.63
C LYS A 252 7.37 -33.41 18.35
N ASP A 253 7.25 -33.69 19.64
CA ASP A 253 6.59 -32.89 20.64
C ASP A 253 7.17 -31.48 20.54
N VAL A 254 6.60 -30.66 19.64
CA VAL A 254 6.75 -29.22 19.72
C VAL A 254 5.92 -28.85 20.93
N SER A 255 6.53 -29.00 22.09
CA SER A 255 6.07 -28.40 23.33
C SER A 255 5.87 -26.92 23.03
N LEU A 256 4.62 -26.53 22.78
CA LEU A 256 4.21 -25.16 22.55
C LEU A 256 4.58 -24.39 23.82
N PRO A 257 5.61 -23.52 23.81
CA PRO A 257 5.95 -22.77 25.01
C PRO A 257 4.84 -21.74 25.23
N ASN A 258 4.25 -21.73 26.43
CA ASN A 258 3.38 -20.66 26.95
C ASN A 258 1.96 -20.48 26.39
N ILE A 259 1.38 -21.41 25.63
CA ILE A 259 -0.09 -21.37 25.48
C ILE A 259 -0.69 -21.91 26.78
N ASN A 260 -1.31 -21.04 27.57
CA ASN A 260 -2.12 -21.50 28.69
C ASN A 260 -3.36 -22.21 28.11
N LYS A 261 -3.22 -23.51 27.83
CA LYS A 261 -4.29 -24.37 27.27
C LYS A 261 -5.51 -24.43 28.18
N GLU A 262 -5.35 -24.10 29.46
CA GLU A 262 -6.44 -24.03 30.44
C GLU A 262 -7.27 -22.74 30.28
N ALA A 263 -6.77 -21.73 29.56
CA ALA A 263 -7.41 -20.44 29.35
C ALA A 263 -8.03 -20.24 27.95
N LEU A 264 -7.77 -21.14 26.99
CA LEU A 264 -8.21 -21.01 25.60
C LEU A 264 -8.93 -22.27 25.12
N GLN A 265 -10.11 -22.10 24.50
CA GLN A 265 -10.95 -23.18 24.02
C GLN A 265 -11.22 -23.07 22.51
N CYS A 266 -11.13 -24.20 21.81
CA CYS A 266 -11.50 -24.32 20.41
C CYS A 266 -12.89 -24.97 20.24
N PRO A 267 -13.61 -24.65 19.15
CA PRO A 267 -14.84 -25.36 18.78
C PRO A 267 -14.60 -26.86 18.58
N LEU A 268 -15.64 -27.67 18.74
CA LEU A 268 -15.56 -29.13 18.53
C LEU A 268 -15.05 -29.45 17.11
N GLY A 269 -14.07 -30.34 17.00
CA GLY A 269 -13.44 -30.71 15.73
C GLY A 269 -12.30 -29.79 15.30
N TYR A 270 -11.88 -28.87 16.16
CA TYR A 270 -10.69 -28.04 15.95
C TYR A 270 -9.66 -28.28 17.05
N GLU A 271 -8.39 -28.08 16.72
CA GLU A 271 -7.29 -28.11 17.68
C GLU A 271 -6.61 -26.74 17.80
N LEU A 272 -6.14 -26.46 19.01
CA LEU A 272 -5.45 -25.22 19.35
C LEU A 272 -3.99 -25.31 18.89
N VAL A 273 -3.58 -24.35 18.07
CA VAL A 273 -2.25 -24.21 17.51
C VAL A 273 -1.80 -22.75 17.58
N GLU A 274 -0.51 -22.50 17.37
CA GLU A 274 0.05 -21.15 17.28
C GLU A 274 1.02 -21.06 16.11
N ALA A 275 1.00 -19.94 15.42
CA ALA A 275 1.98 -19.62 14.39
C ALA A 275 2.25 -18.12 14.30
N GLU A 276 3.30 -17.77 13.58
CA GLU A 276 3.60 -16.38 13.21
C GLU A 276 2.96 -16.07 11.86
N PHE A 277 2.31 -14.91 11.80
CA PHE A 277 1.61 -14.39 10.63
C PHE A 277 2.16 -13.02 10.25
N ALA A 278 2.23 -12.78 8.95
CA ALA A 278 2.57 -11.52 8.31
C ALA A 278 1.41 -11.05 7.44
N ASP A 279 1.60 -9.92 6.75
CA ASP A 279 0.62 -9.27 5.90
C ASP A 279 -0.13 -10.25 4.98
N GLY A 280 -1.47 -10.26 5.08
CA GLY A 280 -2.32 -11.08 4.21
C GLY A 280 -2.22 -10.71 2.74
N GLY A 281 -1.84 -9.46 2.48
CA GLY A 281 -1.65 -8.91 1.16
C GLY A 281 -0.44 -9.41 0.40
N LEU A 282 0.39 -10.29 0.97
CA LEU A 282 1.49 -10.94 0.25
C LEU A 282 0.99 -11.97 -0.78
N PHE A 283 -0.06 -12.73 -0.45
CA PHE A 283 -0.63 -13.77 -1.32
C PHE A 283 -2.10 -13.55 -1.67
N ASP A 284 -2.81 -12.70 -0.93
CA ASP A 284 -4.21 -12.37 -1.19
C ASP A 284 -4.47 -10.92 -0.78
N ASN A 285 -3.99 -9.99 -1.62
CA ASN A 285 -4.13 -8.55 -1.39
C ASN A 285 -5.55 -8.05 -1.61
N LEU A 286 -6.39 -8.82 -2.31
CA LEU A 286 -7.66 -8.39 -2.88
C LEU A 286 -8.73 -9.43 -2.54
N PRO A 287 -9.20 -9.51 -1.28
CA PRO A 287 -9.93 -10.67 -0.78
C PRO A 287 -11.42 -10.69 -1.17
N ILE A 288 -11.73 -10.46 -2.44
CA ILE A 288 -13.11 -10.52 -2.98
C ILE A 288 -13.71 -11.92 -2.86
N GLY A 289 -12.88 -12.96 -2.99
CA GLY A 289 -13.30 -14.35 -2.76
C GLY A 289 -13.74 -14.56 -1.30
N LEU A 290 -13.02 -13.98 -0.34
CA LEU A 290 -13.40 -14.02 1.08
C LEU A 290 -14.70 -13.24 1.33
N ALA A 291 -14.85 -12.04 0.75
CA ALA A 291 -16.10 -11.29 0.84
C ALA A 291 -17.28 -12.13 0.34
N ARG A 292 -17.13 -12.77 -0.83
CA ARG A 292 -18.16 -13.63 -1.41
C ARG A 292 -18.51 -14.81 -0.52
N ILE A 293 -17.49 -15.52 -0.04
CA ILE A 293 -17.69 -16.67 0.83
C ILE A 293 -18.47 -16.27 2.08
N LEU A 294 -18.09 -15.18 2.75
CA LEU A 294 -18.79 -14.71 3.96
C LEU A 294 -20.22 -14.24 3.67
N ALA A 295 -20.43 -13.56 2.55
CA ALA A 295 -21.74 -13.03 2.19
C ALA A 295 -22.74 -14.12 1.78
N GLU A 296 -22.26 -15.20 1.14
CA GLU A 296 -23.14 -16.17 0.48
C GLU A 296 -23.20 -17.54 1.14
N LYS A 297 -22.22 -17.89 1.99
CA LYS A 297 -22.21 -19.19 2.70
C LYS A 297 -22.84 -19.13 4.08
N ARG A 298 -23.30 -17.96 4.51
CA ARG A 298 -24.05 -17.79 5.76
C ARG A 298 -25.42 -18.46 5.64
N ARG A 299 -25.95 -18.99 6.74
CA ARG A 299 -27.20 -19.79 6.71
C ARG A 299 -28.41 -18.97 6.23
N ASP A 300 -28.49 -17.70 6.61
CA ASP A 300 -29.56 -16.76 6.28
C ASP A 300 -29.57 -16.34 4.80
N SER A 301 -28.41 -16.23 4.15
CA SER A 301 -28.30 -15.86 2.73
C SER A 301 -28.96 -16.87 1.77
N THR A 302 -29.22 -18.10 2.25
CA THR A 302 -29.91 -19.13 1.47
C THR A 302 -31.43 -18.94 1.41
N ILE A 303 -31.99 -18.05 2.25
CA ILE A 303 -33.42 -17.78 2.35
C ILE A 303 -33.73 -16.55 1.48
N ASN A 304 -34.33 -16.78 0.29
CA ASN A 304 -34.63 -15.76 -0.74
C ASN A 304 -33.38 -15.04 -1.30
N PRO A 305 -32.51 -15.73 -2.05
CA PRO A 305 -31.23 -15.19 -2.49
C PRO A 305 -31.40 -14.05 -3.50
N ILE A 306 -30.98 -12.85 -3.10
CA ILE A 306 -30.83 -11.69 -3.98
C ILE A 306 -29.35 -11.61 -4.39
N PRO A 307 -29.02 -11.28 -5.65
CA PRO A 307 -27.64 -11.14 -6.07
C PRO A 307 -26.92 -10.05 -5.25
N ILE A 308 -25.69 -10.34 -4.84
CA ILE A 308 -24.90 -9.44 -4.02
C ILE A 308 -24.09 -8.52 -4.94
N THR A 309 -24.18 -7.22 -4.66
CA THR A 309 -23.24 -6.23 -5.23
C THR A 309 -21.99 -6.17 -4.38
N TYR A 310 -20.85 -6.43 -5.01
CA TYR A 310 -19.51 -6.35 -4.45
C TYR A 310 -18.87 -5.02 -4.84
N LEU A 311 -18.59 -4.17 -3.86
CA LEU A 311 -17.78 -2.97 -4.06
C LEU A 311 -16.33 -3.33 -3.74
N TYR A 312 -15.50 -3.26 -4.77
CA TYR A 312 -14.08 -3.54 -4.71
C TYR A 312 -13.30 -2.23 -4.69
N ILE A 313 -12.55 -1.99 -3.62
CA ILE A 313 -11.76 -0.76 -3.43
C ILE A 313 -10.31 -1.05 -3.79
N ASP A 314 -9.91 -0.52 -4.94
CA ASP A 314 -8.59 -0.63 -5.55
C ASP A 314 -7.99 0.79 -5.76
N PRO A 315 -7.02 1.21 -4.94
CA PRO A 315 -6.32 2.48 -5.09
C PRO A 315 -5.28 2.45 -6.22
N ASP A 316 -5.01 1.29 -6.83
CA ASP A 316 -4.07 1.17 -7.95
C ASP A 316 -4.78 1.27 -9.32
N ARG A 317 -6.11 1.32 -9.34
CA ARG A 317 -6.90 1.51 -10.57
C ARG A 317 -7.09 3.00 -10.85
N LEU A 318 -6.37 3.54 -11.82
CA LEU A 318 -6.32 4.98 -12.10
C LEU A 318 -7.29 5.36 -13.24
N ARG A 319 -7.88 6.56 -13.17
CA ARG A 319 -8.66 7.18 -14.28
C ARG A 319 -7.90 8.27 -15.02
N TYR A 320 -6.79 8.74 -14.47
CA TYR A 320 -5.90 9.68 -15.13
C TYR A 320 -4.79 8.94 -15.87
N ASP A 321 -4.28 9.54 -16.93
CA ASP A 321 -3.19 8.97 -17.70
C ASP A 321 -1.89 9.00 -16.89
N VAL A 322 -1.32 7.81 -16.69
CA VAL A 322 0.05 7.69 -16.21
C VAL A 322 0.97 7.60 -17.41
N PRO A 323 2.06 8.38 -17.46
CA PRO A 323 3.05 8.26 -18.50
C PRO A 323 3.51 6.80 -18.58
N GLU A 324 3.30 6.13 -19.72
CA GLU A 324 3.99 4.88 -19.94
C GLU A 324 5.48 5.19 -19.88
N SER A 325 6.20 4.55 -18.94
CA SER A 325 7.65 4.52 -19.06
C SER A 325 7.93 3.94 -20.44
N LYS A 326 8.47 4.73 -21.39
CA LYS A 326 8.89 4.19 -22.68
C LYS A 326 9.75 2.99 -22.36
N LYS A 327 9.24 1.78 -22.61
CA LYS A 327 10.05 0.57 -22.52
C LYS A 327 11.17 0.80 -23.52
N LYS A 328 12.36 1.14 -23.03
CA LYS A 328 13.56 1.28 -23.85
C LYS A 328 14.02 -0.11 -24.27
N ARG A 329 13.20 -0.79 -25.07
CA ARG A 329 13.56 -2.05 -25.67
C ARG A 329 13.08 -2.00 -27.10
N ASP A 330 14.02 -1.75 -28.00
CA ASP A 330 13.82 -2.04 -29.42
C ASP A 330 13.34 -3.50 -29.64
N CYS A 331 13.50 -4.36 -28.63
CA CYS A 331 12.96 -5.72 -28.54
C CYS A 331 11.43 -5.84 -28.52
N ASP A 332 10.70 -4.80 -28.11
CA ASP A 332 9.23 -4.82 -28.05
C ASP A 332 8.59 -4.33 -29.37
N LYS A 333 9.39 -3.90 -30.36
CA LYS A 333 8.93 -3.47 -31.68
C LYS A 333 8.57 -4.67 -32.55
N SER A 334 7.72 -4.46 -33.57
CA SER A 334 7.33 -5.48 -34.54
C SER A 334 8.50 -6.10 -35.31
N ASN A 335 9.68 -5.46 -35.33
CA ASN A 335 10.91 -6.00 -35.90
C ASN A 335 12.10 -5.71 -34.97
N PRO A 336 12.36 -6.57 -33.96
CA PRO A 336 13.37 -6.32 -32.95
C PRO A 336 14.80 -6.52 -33.46
N PRO A 337 15.81 -5.78 -32.96
CA PRO A 337 17.21 -6.02 -33.27
C PRO A 337 17.64 -7.46 -32.96
N ALA A 338 18.58 -8.01 -33.72
CA ALA A 338 19.08 -9.38 -33.50
C ALA A 338 19.62 -9.61 -32.08
N ALA A 339 20.16 -8.57 -31.42
CA ALA A 339 20.61 -8.63 -30.03
C ALA A 339 19.51 -9.01 -29.02
N CYS A 340 18.24 -8.74 -29.34
CA CYS A 340 17.10 -9.11 -28.50
C CYS A 340 16.81 -10.62 -28.45
N GLN A 341 17.41 -11.39 -29.37
CA GLN A 341 17.37 -12.85 -29.35
C GLN A 341 18.45 -13.45 -28.44
N GLN A 342 19.41 -12.64 -27.99
CA GLN A 342 20.44 -13.07 -27.05
C GLN A 342 19.92 -12.91 -25.62
N MET A 343 19.95 -13.99 -24.85
CA MET A 343 19.54 -13.94 -23.44
C MET A 343 20.59 -13.19 -22.60
N GLU A 344 20.12 -12.27 -21.76
CA GLU A 344 20.93 -11.53 -20.78
C GLU A 344 20.73 -12.14 -19.39
N TYR A 345 21.82 -12.47 -18.70
CA TYR A 345 21.83 -13.06 -17.36
C TYR A 345 22.46 -12.11 -16.33
N SER A 346 22.01 -10.84 -16.30
CA SER A 346 22.45 -9.90 -15.27
C SER A 346 21.68 -10.14 -13.98
N PHE A 347 22.25 -9.72 -12.85
CA PHE A 347 21.53 -9.73 -11.57
C PHE A 347 20.19 -9.00 -11.66
N LEU A 348 20.10 -7.94 -12.46
CA LEU A 348 18.87 -7.18 -12.68
C LEU A 348 17.85 -7.97 -13.52
N SER A 349 18.26 -8.65 -14.60
CA SER A 349 17.35 -9.47 -15.39
C SER A 349 16.84 -10.70 -14.61
N GLU A 350 17.70 -11.36 -13.86
CA GLU A 350 17.36 -12.51 -13.01
C GLU A 350 16.50 -12.11 -11.80
N SER A 351 16.80 -10.98 -11.15
CA SER A 351 15.98 -10.47 -10.02
C SER A 351 14.62 -9.93 -10.47
N GLY A 352 14.49 -9.52 -11.74
CA GLY A 352 13.22 -9.08 -12.32
C GLY A 352 12.10 -10.13 -12.19
N LEU A 353 12.43 -11.42 -12.31
CA LEU A 353 11.48 -12.51 -12.10
C LEU A 353 11.01 -12.57 -10.64
N LEU A 354 11.92 -12.43 -9.66
CA LEU A 354 11.60 -12.50 -8.23
C LEU A 354 10.73 -11.32 -7.79
N VAL A 355 11.06 -10.11 -8.23
CA VAL A 355 10.26 -8.91 -7.94
C VAL A 355 8.89 -9.00 -8.63
N GLY A 356 8.85 -9.44 -9.89
CA GLY A 356 7.61 -9.68 -10.62
C GLY A 356 6.74 -10.78 -10.01
N ALA A 357 7.34 -11.85 -9.49
CA ALA A 357 6.65 -12.97 -8.86
C ALA A 357 5.90 -12.56 -7.60
N LEU A 358 6.44 -11.64 -6.79
CA LEU A 358 5.72 -11.09 -5.64
C LEU A 358 4.48 -10.31 -6.10
N GLY A 359 4.61 -9.42 -7.08
CA GLY A 359 3.48 -8.66 -7.60
C GLY A 359 2.37 -9.54 -8.18
N THR A 360 2.72 -10.59 -8.93
CA THR A 360 1.73 -11.53 -9.49
C THR A 360 1.12 -12.42 -8.43
N ALA A 361 1.89 -12.92 -7.45
CA ALA A 361 1.38 -13.71 -6.33
C ALA A 361 0.28 -12.96 -5.55
N ARG A 362 0.45 -11.65 -5.30
CA ARG A 362 -0.54 -10.80 -4.62
C ARG A 362 -1.90 -10.73 -5.31
N LYS A 363 -1.92 -10.83 -6.66
CA LYS A 363 -3.13 -10.72 -7.50
C LYS A 363 -3.59 -12.06 -8.08
N TYR A 364 -2.83 -13.14 -7.89
CA TYR A 364 -3.13 -14.46 -8.44
C TYR A 364 -4.49 -14.98 -7.93
N GLU A 365 -4.79 -14.75 -6.66
CA GLU A 365 -6.06 -15.15 -6.06
C GLU A 365 -7.24 -14.38 -6.61
N LEU A 366 -7.07 -13.09 -6.90
CA LEU A 366 -8.08 -12.32 -7.61
C LEU A 366 -8.31 -12.89 -9.02
N PHE A 367 -7.23 -13.20 -9.75
CA PHE A 367 -7.33 -13.81 -11.07
C PHE A 367 -8.09 -15.15 -11.02
N ARG A 368 -7.71 -16.04 -10.09
CA ARG A 368 -8.36 -17.35 -9.90
C ARG A 368 -9.83 -17.21 -9.52
N GLU A 369 -10.15 -16.25 -8.66
CA GLU A 369 -11.52 -15.99 -8.23
C GLU A 369 -12.35 -15.47 -9.39
N LEU A 370 -11.93 -14.40 -10.08
CA LEU A 370 -12.69 -13.78 -11.18
C LEU A 370 -12.79 -14.64 -12.44
N THR A 371 -11.90 -15.62 -12.64
CA THR A 371 -11.98 -16.56 -13.76
C THR A 371 -12.78 -17.84 -13.46
N SER A 372 -13.26 -17.99 -12.22
CA SER A 372 -14.07 -19.15 -11.82
C SER A 372 -15.53 -19.07 -12.30
N ASP A 373 -16.22 -20.21 -12.26
CA ASP A 373 -17.66 -20.31 -12.57
C ASP A 373 -18.56 -19.46 -11.66
N TYR A 374 -18.02 -18.91 -10.56
CA TYR A 374 -18.74 -17.97 -9.70
C TYR A 374 -19.00 -16.61 -10.37
N TRP A 375 -18.19 -16.19 -11.34
CA TRP A 375 -18.36 -14.86 -11.96
C TRP A 375 -18.77 -14.93 -13.42
N THR A 376 -18.63 -16.08 -14.07
CA THR A 376 -18.85 -16.22 -15.52
C THR A 376 -20.31 -16.47 -15.91
N ASN A 377 -21.22 -16.65 -14.95
CA ASN A 377 -22.62 -17.04 -15.22
C ASN A 377 -23.64 -15.90 -14.99
N ASN A 378 -23.20 -14.64 -14.93
CA ASN A 378 -24.09 -13.49 -14.78
C ASN A 378 -24.97 -13.31 -16.03
N LEU A 379 -26.30 -13.39 -15.86
CA LEU A 379 -27.23 -13.39 -16.99
C LEU A 379 -27.23 -12.07 -17.79
N SER A 380 -27.06 -10.93 -17.12
CA SER A 380 -26.99 -9.62 -17.79
C SER A 380 -25.74 -9.51 -18.66
N GLU A 381 -24.58 -9.92 -18.13
CA GLU A 381 -23.31 -9.95 -18.88
C GLU A 381 -23.33 -10.92 -20.06
N LEU A 382 -23.93 -12.11 -19.88
CA LEU A 382 -24.14 -13.07 -20.97
C LEU A 382 -25.03 -12.48 -22.06
N GLY A 383 -26.04 -11.71 -21.68
CA GLY A 383 -26.85 -10.93 -22.61
C GLY A 383 -26.03 -9.91 -23.38
N TYR A 384 -25.16 -9.15 -22.71
CA TYR A 384 -24.27 -8.19 -23.38
C TYR A 384 -23.35 -8.88 -24.39
N LEU A 385 -22.75 -10.02 -24.01
CA LEU A 385 -21.90 -10.83 -24.89
C LEU A 385 -22.65 -11.36 -26.12
N LEU A 386 -23.88 -11.86 -25.94
CA LEU A 386 -24.73 -12.26 -27.08
C LEU A 386 -24.99 -11.06 -28.00
N ALA A 387 -25.25 -9.91 -27.40
CA ALA A 387 -25.59 -8.72 -28.13
C ALA A 387 -24.36 -8.12 -28.87
N ASP A 388 -23.12 -8.36 -28.42
CA ASP A 388 -21.89 -8.07 -29.19
C ASP A 388 -21.79 -8.99 -30.42
N LYS A 389 -21.96 -10.31 -30.23
CA LYS A 389 -21.94 -11.30 -31.33
C LYS A 389 -23.00 -11.03 -32.40
N LEU A 390 -24.18 -10.53 -32.01
CA LEU A 390 -25.22 -10.13 -32.95
C LEU A 390 -24.84 -8.89 -33.77
N ASN A 391 -24.15 -7.92 -33.16
CA ASN A 391 -23.67 -6.74 -33.89
C ASN A 391 -22.59 -7.13 -34.91
N GLU A 392 -21.73 -8.10 -34.59
CA GLU A 392 -20.69 -8.62 -35.49
C GLU A 392 -21.27 -9.40 -36.67
N SER A 393 -22.23 -10.28 -36.40
CA SER A 393 -22.85 -11.14 -37.42
C SER A 393 -23.86 -10.41 -38.33
N LYS A 394 -24.31 -9.21 -37.94
CA LYS A 394 -25.30 -8.38 -38.65
C LYS A 394 -26.52 -9.15 -39.20
N PRO A 395 -27.14 -10.07 -38.43
CA PRO A 395 -28.30 -10.80 -38.92
C PRO A 395 -29.47 -9.83 -39.08
N ASP A 396 -30.23 -9.96 -40.18
CA ASP A 396 -31.51 -9.27 -40.36
C ASP A 396 -32.57 -9.94 -39.48
N TYR A 397 -32.47 -9.69 -38.18
CA TYR A 397 -33.24 -10.37 -37.14
C TYR A 397 -33.78 -9.39 -36.10
N THR A 398 -35.07 -9.52 -35.77
CA THR A 398 -35.76 -8.71 -34.78
C THR A 398 -36.09 -9.54 -33.54
N CYS A 399 -35.81 -9.01 -32.36
CA CYS A 399 -36.02 -9.70 -31.09
C CYS A 399 -37.38 -9.41 -30.45
N ASP A 400 -38.29 -8.74 -31.16
CA ASP A 400 -39.61 -8.33 -30.68
C ASP A 400 -40.44 -9.50 -30.14
N LYS A 401 -40.30 -10.70 -30.75
CA LYS A 401 -40.96 -11.93 -30.30
C LYS A 401 -40.48 -12.41 -28.94
N HIS A 402 -39.18 -12.31 -28.66
CA HIS A 402 -38.56 -12.82 -27.43
C HIS A 402 -38.47 -11.77 -26.32
N LEU A 403 -38.43 -10.48 -26.69
CA LEU A 403 -38.35 -9.34 -25.78
C LEU A 403 -39.49 -8.34 -26.04
N PRO A 404 -40.77 -8.72 -25.80
CA PRO A 404 -41.93 -7.89 -26.13
C PRO A 404 -42.15 -6.71 -25.16
N TYR A 405 -41.09 -6.15 -24.56
CA TYR A 405 -41.19 -5.21 -23.43
C TYR A 405 -41.19 -3.72 -23.83
N PHE A 406 -40.89 -3.42 -25.09
CA PHE A 406 -40.60 -2.05 -25.54
C PHE A 406 -41.73 -1.44 -26.36
N ASP A 407 -42.05 -0.16 -26.16
CA ASP A 407 -43.03 0.57 -26.97
C ASP A 407 -42.49 0.93 -28.36
N LYS A 408 -41.17 1.09 -28.49
CA LYS A 408 -40.47 1.39 -29.75
C LYS A 408 -39.74 0.16 -30.26
N LYS A 409 -39.69 -0.01 -31.57
CA LYS A 409 -38.90 -1.06 -32.20
C LYS A 409 -37.41 -0.73 -32.05
N LEU A 410 -36.65 -1.64 -31.46
CA LEU A 410 -35.21 -1.51 -31.23
C LEU A 410 -34.44 -2.50 -32.09
N LYS A 411 -33.16 -2.22 -32.36
CA LYS A 411 -32.25 -3.25 -32.87
C LYS A 411 -32.14 -4.36 -31.82
N CYS A 412 -32.07 -5.63 -32.24
CA CYS A 412 -32.06 -6.74 -31.30
C CYS A 412 -30.94 -6.62 -30.24
N ALA A 413 -29.72 -6.30 -30.67
CA ALA A 413 -28.58 -6.12 -29.78
C ALA A 413 -28.81 -5.01 -28.71
N GLU A 414 -29.54 -3.97 -29.08
CA GLU A 414 -29.92 -2.91 -28.15
C GLU A 414 -31.02 -3.37 -27.18
N ALA A 415 -32.04 -4.08 -27.68
CA ALA A 415 -33.11 -4.66 -26.87
C ALA A 415 -32.56 -5.61 -25.80
N ILE A 416 -31.59 -6.46 -26.17
CA ILE A 416 -30.91 -7.37 -25.22
C ILE A 416 -30.16 -6.57 -24.14
N ARG A 417 -29.36 -5.56 -24.52
CA ARG A 417 -28.64 -4.74 -23.53
C ARG A 417 -29.57 -4.02 -22.58
N ARG A 418 -30.67 -3.46 -23.06
CA ARG A 418 -31.67 -2.81 -22.20
C ARG A 418 -32.35 -3.81 -21.27
N ALA A 419 -32.67 -5.01 -21.74
CA ALA A 419 -33.25 -6.07 -20.92
C ALA A 419 -32.29 -6.54 -19.81
N GLY A 420 -31.00 -6.73 -20.11
CA GLY A 420 -29.97 -7.05 -19.10
C GLY A 420 -29.84 -5.98 -18.01
N ARG A 421 -29.87 -4.69 -18.39
CA ARG A 421 -29.83 -3.58 -17.41
C ARG A 421 -31.08 -3.49 -16.56
N PHE A 422 -32.25 -3.74 -17.16
CA PHE A 422 -33.50 -3.77 -16.42
C PHE A 422 -33.52 -4.89 -15.38
N LEU A 423 -32.84 -6.02 -15.66
CA LEU A 423 -32.64 -7.08 -14.67
C LEU A 423 -31.76 -6.60 -13.50
N GLU A 424 -30.64 -5.92 -13.78
CA GLU A 424 -29.77 -5.33 -12.74
C GLU A 424 -30.55 -4.36 -11.84
N LEU A 425 -31.35 -3.48 -12.45
CA LEU A 425 -32.20 -2.51 -11.75
C LEU A 425 -33.38 -3.17 -11.00
N ALA A 426 -33.87 -4.32 -11.46
CA ALA A 426 -34.92 -5.05 -10.72
C ALA A 426 -34.40 -5.66 -9.40
N TYR A 427 -33.08 -5.89 -9.28
CA TYR A 427 -32.48 -6.40 -8.05
C TYR A 427 -32.35 -5.34 -6.96
N ASP A 428 -31.94 -4.12 -7.32
CA ASP A 428 -31.67 -3.05 -6.37
C ASP A 428 -32.93 -2.27 -5.92
N ARG A 429 -34.06 -2.42 -6.63
CA ARG A 429 -35.32 -1.74 -6.30
C ARG A 429 -36.40 -2.64 -5.68
N ILE A 430 -37.22 -2.05 -4.82
CA ILE A 430 -38.55 -2.54 -4.46
C ILE A 430 -39.56 -2.12 -5.54
N LYS A 431 -39.48 -0.86 -5.96
CA LYS A 431 -40.23 -0.31 -7.11
C LYS A 431 -39.24 0.26 -8.13
N ALA A 432 -39.20 -0.36 -9.29
CA ALA A 432 -38.33 0.03 -10.39
C ALA A 432 -39.00 1.15 -11.21
N PRO A 433 -38.28 2.26 -11.50
CA PRO A 433 -38.75 3.21 -12.49
C PRO A 433 -38.69 2.58 -13.89
N ILE A 434 -39.81 2.62 -14.59
CA ILE A 434 -39.92 2.16 -15.97
C ILE A 434 -39.62 3.36 -16.88
N ILE A 435 -38.49 3.29 -17.57
CA ILE A 435 -38.02 4.38 -18.43
C ILE A 435 -38.20 3.97 -19.90
N SER A 436 -38.63 4.92 -20.73
CA SER A 436 -38.69 4.71 -22.19
C SER A 436 -37.35 4.16 -22.70
N PRO A 437 -37.34 3.14 -23.57
CA PRO A 437 -38.45 2.61 -24.36
C PRO A 437 -39.28 1.50 -23.70
N PHE A 438 -39.09 1.16 -22.42
CA PHE A 438 -39.92 0.14 -21.76
C PHE A 438 -41.37 0.59 -21.59
N SER A 439 -42.28 -0.38 -21.75
CA SER A 439 -43.73 -0.19 -21.64
C SER A 439 -44.28 -0.81 -20.36
N VAL A 440 -44.89 -0.01 -19.49
CA VAL A 440 -45.60 -0.50 -18.30
C VAL A 440 -46.67 -1.52 -18.69
N ALA A 441 -47.43 -1.23 -19.75
CA ALA A 441 -48.52 -2.10 -20.22
C ALA A 441 -48.00 -3.46 -20.69
N ARG A 442 -46.93 -3.48 -21.50
CA ARG A 442 -46.37 -4.75 -22.01
C ARG A 442 -45.70 -5.57 -20.92
N LEU A 443 -44.94 -4.93 -20.01
CA LEU A 443 -44.36 -5.61 -18.84
C LEU A 443 -45.46 -6.22 -17.93
N SER A 444 -46.60 -5.54 -17.80
CA SER A 444 -47.74 -6.04 -17.03
C SER A 444 -48.46 -7.21 -17.73
N GLN A 445 -48.63 -7.15 -19.06
CA GLN A 445 -49.19 -8.26 -19.86
C GLN A 445 -48.36 -9.53 -19.73
N GLU A 446 -47.03 -9.38 -19.68
CA GLU A 446 -46.10 -10.49 -19.44
C GLU A 446 -46.03 -10.92 -17.97
N ASN A 447 -46.85 -10.30 -17.10
CA ASN A 447 -46.88 -10.48 -15.65
C ASN A 447 -45.50 -10.30 -14.98
N ILE A 448 -44.67 -9.39 -15.52
CA ILE A 448 -43.36 -9.01 -14.97
C ILE A 448 -43.52 -7.83 -14.00
N ALA A 449 -44.35 -6.85 -14.38
CA ALA A 449 -44.64 -5.66 -13.58
C ALA A 449 -46.01 -5.75 -12.91
N SER A 450 -46.09 -5.23 -11.69
CA SER A 450 -47.33 -5.13 -10.90
C SER A 450 -47.29 -3.89 -10.02
N ASN A 451 -48.45 -3.47 -9.49
CA ASN A 451 -48.57 -2.33 -8.56
C ASN A 451 -47.83 -1.08 -9.04
N CYS A 452 -48.14 -0.67 -10.29
CA CYS A 452 -47.47 0.46 -10.93
C CYS A 452 -48.12 1.79 -10.55
N ASP A 453 -47.33 2.70 -10.02
CA ASP A 453 -47.76 4.06 -9.70
C ASP A 453 -47.43 5.05 -10.82
N LYS A 454 -48.17 6.16 -10.87
CA LYS A 454 -47.80 7.29 -11.72
C LYS A 454 -46.57 7.99 -11.11
N PRO A 455 -45.57 8.35 -11.91
CA PRO A 455 -44.36 8.98 -11.39
C PRO A 455 -44.66 10.40 -10.90
N ASP A 456 -44.00 10.82 -9.82
CA ASP A 456 -44.28 12.09 -9.15
C ASP A 456 -43.87 13.31 -10.01
N THR A 457 -42.75 13.29 -10.75
CA THR A 457 -42.28 14.54 -11.42
C THR A 457 -41.28 14.42 -12.60
N MET A 458 -40.98 13.24 -13.17
CA MET A 458 -39.92 13.13 -14.20
C MET A 458 -40.40 12.86 -15.64
N LEU A 459 -39.84 13.62 -16.58
CA LEU A 459 -40.15 13.64 -18.03
C LEU A 459 -39.83 12.34 -18.81
N LEU A 460 -39.22 11.33 -18.18
CA LEU A 460 -38.78 10.08 -18.85
C LEU A 460 -39.30 8.79 -18.21
N VAL A 461 -39.84 8.85 -16.99
CA VAL A 461 -40.38 7.70 -16.28
C VAL A 461 -41.84 7.55 -16.69
N SER A 462 -42.23 6.37 -17.18
CA SER A 462 -43.61 6.05 -17.59
C SER A 462 -44.44 5.42 -16.46
N GLY A 463 -43.78 4.91 -15.42
CA GLY A 463 -44.40 4.40 -14.20
C GLY A 463 -43.37 3.84 -13.22
N GLU A 464 -43.74 3.66 -11.97
CA GLU A 464 -42.91 3.01 -10.95
C GLU A 464 -43.56 1.70 -10.53
N CYS A 465 -42.94 0.56 -10.85
CA CYS A 465 -43.58 -0.75 -10.74
C CYS A 465 -42.82 -1.70 -9.82
N LYS A 466 -43.55 -2.58 -9.11
CA LYS A 466 -42.96 -3.76 -8.48
C LYS A 466 -42.64 -4.81 -9.56
N ILE A 467 -41.39 -5.25 -9.61
CA ILE A 467 -40.91 -6.23 -10.61
C ILE A 467 -40.76 -7.61 -9.97
N ASP A 468 -41.39 -8.62 -10.60
CA ASP A 468 -41.09 -10.03 -10.32
C ASP A 468 -39.78 -10.40 -11.03
N PHE A 469 -38.66 -10.08 -10.38
CA PHE A 469 -37.34 -10.28 -10.95
C PHE A 469 -37.03 -11.77 -11.19
N ILE A 470 -37.59 -12.69 -10.39
CA ILE A 470 -37.37 -14.14 -10.57
C ILE A 470 -37.99 -14.57 -11.90
N ARG A 471 -39.24 -14.17 -12.14
CA ARG A 471 -39.92 -14.45 -13.40
C ARG A 471 -39.25 -13.75 -14.57
N TYR A 472 -38.88 -12.48 -14.40
CA TYR A 472 -38.21 -11.70 -15.44
C TYR A 472 -36.89 -12.36 -15.85
N ARG A 473 -36.08 -12.75 -14.88
CA ARG A 473 -34.80 -13.46 -15.08
C ARG A 473 -34.99 -14.74 -15.89
N ASN A 474 -35.95 -15.58 -15.53
CA ASN A 474 -36.22 -16.83 -16.24
C ASN A 474 -36.65 -16.55 -17.69
N LYS A 475 -37.58 -15.62 -17.90
CA LYS A 475 -38.02 -15.21 -19.24
C LYS A 475 -36.87 -14.62 -20.06
N TYR A 476 -36.00 -13.84 -19.45
CA TYR A 476 -34.84 -13.26 -20.12
C TYR A 476 -33.84 -14.34 -20.54
N ALA A 477 -33.56 -15.32 -19.68
CA ALA A 477 -32.73 -16.47 -20.04
C ALA A 477 -33.36 -17.31 -21.18
N ASP A 478 -34.68 -17.49 -21.19
CA ASP A 478 -35.40 -18.15 -22.31
C ASP A 478 -35.27 -17.35 -23.60
N ALA A 479 -35.42 -16.02 -23.51
CA ALA A 479 -35.26 -15.12 -24.63
C ALA A 479 -33.85 -15.19 -25.23
N LEU A 480 -32.79 -15.16 -24.41
CA LEU A 480 -31.41 -15.27 -24.91
C LEU A 480 -31.17 -16.60 -25.63
N SER A 481 -31.60 -17.72 -25.05
CA SER A 481 -31.49 -19.04 -25.69
C SER A 481 -32.29 -19.13 -27.00
N GLY A 482 -33.50 -18.58 -27.04
CA GLY A 482 -34.35 -18.54 -28.22
C GLY A 482 -33.76 -17.67 -29.34
N ILE A 483 -33.22 -16.51 -28.99
CA ILE A 483 -32.53 -15.61 -29.91
C ILE A 483 -31.28 -16.28 -30.51
N MET A 484 -30.46 -16.94 -29.70
CA MET A 484 -29.27 -17.67 -30.19
C MET A 484 -29.64 -18.71 -31.25
N HIS A 485 -30.70 -19.49 -30.98
CA HIS A 485 -31.18 -20.52 -31.89
C HIS A 485 -31.72 -19.92 -33.20
N GLU A 486 -32.61 -18.93 -33.13
CA GLU A 486 -33.23 -18.33 -34.31
C GLU A 486 -32.24 -17.50 -35.15
N ALA A 487 -31.32 -16.77 -34.50
CA ALA A 487 -30.27 -16.01 -35.17
C ALA A 487 -29.08 -16.87 -35.64
N LYS A 488 -29.14 -18.20 -35.44
CA LYS A 488 -28.10 -19.17 -35.84
C LYS A 488 -26.71 -18.85 -35.28
N ILE A 489 -26.65 -18.37 -34.04
CA ILE A 489 -25.38 -18.12 -33.33
C ILE A 489 -24.84 -19.45 -32.80
N ALA A 490 -23.85 -20.02 -33.48
CA ALA A 490 -23.22 -21.29 -33.11
C ALA A 490 -22.17 -21.12 -32.01
N ASP A 491 -22.62 -20.85 -30.77
CA ASP A 491 -21.77 -20.74 -29.58
C ASP A 491 -22.31 -21.65 -28.46
N THR A 492 -21.81 -22.89 -28.41
CA THR A 492 -22.27 -23.91 -27.45
C THR A 492 -21.92 -23.55 -26.01
N GLU A 493 -20.80 -22.85 -25.81
CA GLU A 493 -20.34 -22.45 -24.49
C GLU A 493 -21.21 -21.32 -23.92
N LEU A 494 -21.53 -20.31 -24.72
CA LEU A 494 -22.47 -19.25 -24.33
C LEU A 494 -23.86 -19.84 -24.00
N PHE A 495 -24.35 -20.79 -24.80
CA PHE A 495 -25.63 -21.46 -24.52
C PHE A 495 -25.60 -22.22 -23.18
N ARG A 496 -24.53 -22.96 -22.90
CA ARG A 496 -24.32 -23.67 -21.64
C ARG A 496 -24.28 -22.70 -20.45
N ARG A 497 -23.57 -21.57 -20.57
CA ARG A 497 -23.49 -20.54 -19.52
C ARG A 497 -24.85 -19.87 -19.26
N ILE A 498 -25.64 -19.59 -20.29
CA ILE A 498 -27.01 -19.08 -20.13
C ILE A 498 -27.87 -20.10 -19.38
N HIS A 499 -27.74 -21.39 -19.69
CA HIS A 499 -28.45 -22.44 -18.96
C HIS A 499 -28.00 -22.51 -17.49
N ASN A 500 -26.69 -22.50 -17.23
CA ASN A 500 -26.12 -22.56 -15.88
C ASN A 500 -26.46 -21.35 -15.03
N SER A 501 -26.64 -20.17 -15.64
CA SER A 501 -27.09 -18.98 -14.91
C SER A 501 -28.38 -19.26 -14.13
N ARG A 502 -29.27 -20.13 -14.64
CA ARG A 502 -30.56 -20.46 -13.99
C ARG A 502 -30.42 -21.21 -12.67
N LEU A 503 -29.28 -21.85 -12.42
CA LEU A 503 -29.06 -22.67 -11.24
C LEU A 503 -29.03 -21.85 -9.94
N SER A 504 -28.68 -20.56 -10.02
CA SER A 504 -28.62 -19.68 -8.85
C SER A 504 -28.77 -18.22 -9.26
N SER A 505 -29.61 -17.46 -8.54
CA SER A 505 -29.65 -15.99 -8.67
C SER A 505 -28.34 -15.36 -8.22
N HIS A 506 -27.60 -15.99 -7.30
CA HIS A 506 -26.27 -15.52 -6.94
C HIS A 506 -25.31 -15.50 -8.14
N SER A 507 -25.58 -16.17 -9.26
CA SER A 507 -24.73 -16.03 -10.45
C SER A 507 -24.75 -14.61 -11.05
N ASP A 508 -25.77 -13.80 -10.75
CA ASP A 508 -25.92 -12.43 -11.24
C ASP A 508 -25.21 -11.40 -10.33
N ARG A 509 -24.11 -11.79 -9.67
CA ARG A 509 -23.28 -10.90 -8.85
C ARG A 509 -22.84 -9.70 -9.68
N ILE A 510 -22.76 -8.55 -9.04
CA ILE A 510 -22.26 -7.33 -9.68
C ILE A 510 -20.97 -6.94 -8.97
N ILE A 511 -19.88 -6.74 -9.72
CA ILE A 511 -18.66 -6.13 -9.18
C ILE A 511 -18.61 -4.68 -9.63
N ARG A 512 -18.46 -3.77 -8.67
CA ARG A 512 -18.16 -2.35 -8.91
C ARG A 512 -16.78 -2.07 -8.35
N VAL A 513 -15.87 -1.59 -9.19
CA VAL A 513 -14.47 -1.34 -8.81
C VAL A 513 -14.27 0.16 -8.68
N SER A 514 -13.68 0.61 -7.57
CA SER A 514 -13.26 2.01 -7.42
C SER A 514 -12.22 2.37 -8.47
N SER A 515 -11.96 3.66 -8.60
CA SER A 515 -10.81 4.13 -9.36
C SER A 515 -10.40 5.49 -8.83
N VAL A 516 -9.16 5.88 -9.08
CA VAL A 516 -8.58 7.12 -8.56
C VAL A 516 -8.54 8.17 -9.68
N GLY A 517 -9.21 9.30 -9.48
CA GLY A 517 -9.32 10.38 -10.48
C GLY A 517 -8.09 11.26 -10.64
N SER A 518 -7.23 11.30 -9.62
CA SER A 518 -6.05 12.17 -9.57
C SER A 518 -4.93 11.53 -8.76
N PRO A 519 -3.65 11.88 -8.99
CA PRO A 519 -2.59 11.44 -8.10
C PRO A 519 -2.86 11.80 -6.63
N ILE A 520 -2.41 10.92 -5.74
CA ILE A 520 -2.46 11.07 -4.28
C ILE A 520 -1.05 11.00 -3.70
N THR A 521 -0.86 11.60 -2.54
CA THR A 521 0.45 11.63 -1.85
C THR A 521 0.87 10.24 -1.36
N GLY A 522 -0.10 9.38 -1.07
CA GLY A 522 0.09 7.98 -0.71
C GLY A 522 0.74 7.12 -1.78
N ASN A 523 0.87 7.59 -3.03
CA ASN A 523 1.63 6.89 -4.09
C ASN A 523 3.13 7.26 -4.10
N LEU A 524 3.53 8.30 -3.38
CA LEU A 524 4.94 8.70 -3.26
C LEU A 524 5.68 7.71 -2.34
N LEU A 525 6.99 7.61 -2.51
CA LEU A 525 7.92 6.81 -1.71
C LEU A 525 7.56 5.32 -1.64
N GLY A 526 7.05 4.73 -2.73
CA GLY A 526 6.66 3.32 -2.75
C GLY A 526 5.51 2.99 -1.79
N ASP A 527 4.48 3.82 -1.82
CA ASP A 527 3.26 3.73 -1.02
C ASP A 527 3.35 4.21 0.45
N PHE A 528 4.39 4.98 0.82
CA PHE A 528 4.62 5.50 2.18
C PHE A 528 4.58 7.03 2.32
N GLY A 529 4.50 7.76 1.20
CA GLY A 529 4.59 9.22 1.17
C GLY A 529 3.52 9.94 1.98
N GLY A 530 2.32 9.35 2.12
CA GLY A 530 1.25 9.89 2.95
C GLY A 530 1.68 10.06 4.41
N PHE A 531 2.60 9.25 4.95
CA PHE A 531 3.02 9.38 6.36
C PHE A 531 3.87 10.62 6.65
N LEU A 532 4.41 11.30 5.64
CA LEU A 532 5.29 12.45 5.82
C LEU A 532 4.62 13.67 6.45
N ASP A 533 3.32 13.88 6.22
CA ASP A 533 2.58 15.02 6.76
C ASP A 533 1.10 14.72 6.99
N TYR A 534 0.50 15.33 8.01
CA TYR A 534 -0.94 15.25 8.25
C TYR A 534 -1.76 15.74 7.05
N LYS A 535 -1.33 16.87 6.46
CA LYS A 535 -2.04 17.52 5.34
C LYS A 535 -2.04 16.64 4.08
N PHE A 536 -1.03 15.79 3.91
CA PHE A 536 -0.96 14.81 2.81
C PHE A 536 -2.06 13.75 2.94
N ARG A 537 -2.19 13.14 4.13
CA ARG A 537 -3.25 12.16 4.39
C ARG A 537 -4.64 12.78 4.36
N GLU A 538 -4.75 14.04 4.80
CA GLU A 538 -6.00 14.79 4.71
C GLU A 538 -6.40 15.04 3.25
N TYR A 539 -5.46 15.42 2.38
CA TYR A 539 -5.69 15.55 0.94
C TYR A 539 -6.14 14.20 0.34
N ASP A 540 -5.41 13.11 0.62
CA ASP A 540 -5.73 11.77 0.13
C ASP A 540 -7.12 11.32 0.58
N TYR A 541 -7.50 11.59 1.84
CA TYR A 541 -8.83 11.34 2.37
C TYR A 541 -9.92 12.06 1.57
N TYR A 542 -9.73 13.36 1.26
CA TYR A 542 -10.69 14.10 0.45
C TYR A 542 -10.70 13.64 -1.02
N ALA A 543 -9.57 13.19 -1.56
CA ALA A 543 -9.54 12.55 -2.88
C ALA A 543 -10.38 11.27 -2.91
N GLY A 544 -10.32 10.43 -1.87
CA GLY A 544 -11.19 9.26 -1.72
C GLY A 544 -12.68 9.63 -1.64
N ILE A 545 -13.01 10.74 -0.97
CA ILE A 545 -14.38 11.28 -0.93
C ILE A 545 -14.85 11.76 -2.31
N TYR A 546 -13.99 12.44 -3.06
CA TYR A 546 -14.29 12.85 -4.42
C TYR A 546 -14.58 11.62 -5.31
N ASP A 547 -13.70 10.63 -5.26
CA ASP A 547 -13.81 9.43 -6.10
C ASP A 547 -15.07 8.60 -5.80
N VAL A 548 -15.56 8.58 -4.57
CA VAL A 548 -16.84 7.90 -4.27
C VAL A 548 -18.05 8.66 -4.79
N VAL A 549 -18.02 9.99 -4.84
CA VAL A 549 -19.10 10.80 -5.47
C VAL A 549 -19.14 10.53 -6.96
N VAL A 550 -17.98 10.52 -7.64
CA VAL A 550 -17.88 10.15 -9.06
C VAL A 550 -18.37 8.73 -9.30
N ALA A 551 -17.89 7.76 -8.50
CA ALA A 551 -18.27 6.36 -8.63
C ALA A 551 -19.78 6.13 -8.43
N THR A 552 -20.37 6.80 -7.43
CA THR A 552 -21.82 6.72 -7.15
C THR A 552 -22.63 7.32 -8.29
N SER A 553 -22.24 8.50 -8.79
CA SER A 553 -22.90 9.19 -9.90
C SER A 553 -22.88 8.34 -11.17
N ASN A 554 -21.72 7.76 -11.49
CA ASN A 554 -21.57 6.84 -12.60
C ASN A 554 -22.43 5.58 -12.42
N LEU A 555 -22.39 4.97 -11.24
CA LEU A 555 -23.14 3.74 -10.95
C LEU A 555 -24.64 3.93 -11.14
N ILE A 556 -25.21 4.97 -10.52
CA ILE A 556 -26.65 5.22 -10.59
C ILE A 556 -27.04 5.56 -12.03
N CYS A 557 -26.34 6.48 -12.70
CA CYS A 557 -26.77 6.91 -14.03
C CYS A 557 -26.55 5.85 -15.12
N THR A 558 -25.46 5.06 -15.08
CA THR A 558 -25.20 4.04 -16.12
C THR A 558 -26.19 2.87 -16.08
N ASN A 559 -26.81 2.60 -14.92
CA ASN A 559 -27.89 1.61 -14.82
C ASN A 559 -29.14 2.04 -15.62
N HIS A 560 -29.37 3.34 -15.80
CA HIS A 560 -30.57 3.87 -16.48
C HIS A 560 -30.32 4.29 -17.94
N PHE A 561 -29.09 4.69 -18.28
CA PHE A 561 -28.74 5.17 -19.61
C PHE A 561 -27.72 4.27 -20.31
N SER A 562 -28.10 3.72 -21.48
CA SER A 562 -27.21 2.98 -22.39
C SER A 562 -26.05 3.86 -22.86
N PRO A 563 -24.83 3.35 -23.09
CA PRO A 563 -23.74 4.09 -23.74
C PRO A 563 -24.15 4.76 -25.04
N ILE A 564 -25.11 4.16 -25.77
CA ILE A 564 -25.66 4.71 -27.02
C ILE A 564 -26.58 5.93 -26.75
N ASP A 565 -27.15 6.03 -25.55
CA ASP A 565 -28.07 7.09 -25.12
C ASP A 565 -27.46 8.06 -24.10
N GLN A 566 -26.13 8.04 -23.89
CA GLN A 566 -25.43 8.95 -22.98
C GLN A 566 -25.33 10.37 -23.58
N GLY A 567 -26.48 11.00 -23.78
CA GLY A 567 -26.60 12.41 -24.16
C GLY A 567 -26.82 13.29 -22.93
N LYS A 568 -27.45 14.45 -23.15
CA LYS A 568 -27.72 15.45 -22.10
C LYS A 568 -28.37 14.86 -20.83
N ALA A 569 -29.35 13.97 -20.98
CA ALA A 569 -30.06 13.37 -19.84
C ALA A 569 -29.16 12.54 -18.91
N TYR A 570 -28.10 11.91 -19.45
CA TYR A 570 -27.12 11.20 -18.63
C TYR A 570 -26.31 12.17 -17.78
N PHE A 571 -25.81 13.27 -18.37
CA PHE A 571 -25.05 14.27 -17.63
C PHE A 571 -25.91 15.05 -16.63
N ASP A 572 -27.18 15.32 -16.95
CA ASP A 572 -28.15 15.90 -16.02
C ASP A 572 -28.35 14.97 -14.81
N CYS A 573 -28.51 13.65 -15.04
CA CYS A 573 -28.53 12.64 -13.97
C CYS A 573 -27.23 12.66 -13.16
N PHE A 574 -26.09 12.62 -13.85
CA PHE A 574 -24.77 12.52 -13.21
C PHE A 574 -24.56 13.70 -12.27
N ASN A 575 -24.83 14.92 -12.75
CA ASN A 575 -24.77 16.15 -11.97
C ASN A 575 -25.70 16.13 -10.77
N ALA A 576 -26.97 15.73 -10.94
CA ALA A 576 -27.95 15.70 -9.85
C ALA A 576 -27.59 14.68 -8.77
N VAL A 577 -27.14 13.48 -9.15
CA VAL A 577 -26.66 12.46 -8.21
C VAL A 577 -25.42 12.95 -7.47
N GLY A 578 -24.47 13.55 -8.18
CA GLY A 578 -23.24 14.06 -7.59
C GLY A 578 -23.49 15.21 -6.62
N GLU A 579 -24.36 16.17 -6.96
CA GLU A 579 -24.77 17.26 -6.06
C GLU A 579 -25.45 16.71 -4.81
N ARG A 580 -26.33 15.71 -4.95
CA ARG A 580 -26.96 15.07 -3.81
C ARG A 580 -25.94 14.38 -2.91
N ALA A 581 -25.02 13.60 -3.50
CA ALA A 581 -23.97 12.92 -2.76
C ALA A 581 -23.03 13.93 -2.06
N TYR A 582 -22.68 15.02 -2.74
CA TYR A 582 -21.88 16.11 -2.21
C TYR A 582 -22.51 16.70 -0.92
N MET A 583 -23.82 16.99 -0.96
CA MET A 583 -24.55 17.51 0.19
C MET A 583 -24.70 16.45 1.31
N THR A 584 -24.98 15.19 0.97
CA THR A 584 -25.09 14.09 1.94
C THR A 584 -23.79 13.85 2.71
N LEU A 585 -22.65 14.01 2.04
CA LEU A 585 -21.34 13.88 2.67
C LEU A 585 -20.94 15.13 3.47
N GLY A 586 -21.75 16.20 3.47
CA GLY A 586 -21.44 17.43 4.20
C GLY A 586 -20.25 18.20 3.62
N LEU A 587 -19.92 18.00 2.34
CA LEU A 587 -18.81 18.71 1.68
C LEU A 587 -19.05 20.22 1.63
N ASN A 588 -20.32 20.67 1.59
CA ASN A 588 -20.70 22.07 1.64
C ASN A 588 -20.16 22.81 2.88
N ASP A 589 -19.99 22.10 4.00
CA ASP A 589 -19.56 22.65 5.29
C ASP A 589 -18.07 22.40 5.59
N ALA A 590 -17.37 21.63 4.74
CA ALA A 590 -15.96 21.30 4.91
C ALA A 590 -15.07 22.15 4.00
N LYS A 591 -14.58 23.30 4.48
CA LYS A 591 -13.78 24.25 3.66
C LYS A 591 -12.69 23.58 2.82
N ARG A 592 -11.83 22.77 3.46
CA ARG A 592 -10.75 22.03 2.77
C ARG A 592 -11.28 20.98 1.80
N GLY A 593 -12.22 20.16 2.25
CA GLY A 593 -12.82 19.12 1.41
C GLY A 593 -13.53 19.68 0.19
N ARG A 594 -14.25 20.79 0.34
CA ARG A 594 -14.89 21.54 -0.74
C ARG A 594 -13.87 22.04 -1.76
N TYR A 595 -12.75 22.60 -1.31
CA TYR A 595 -11.72 23.10 -2.20
C TYR A 595 -11.00 21.97 -2.95
N VAL A 596 -10.62 20.89 -2.25
CA VAL A 596 -10.04 19.68 -2.90
C VAL A 596 -11.02 19.09 -3.91
N PHE A 597 -12.30 18.93 -3.55
CA PHE A 597 -13.32 18.44 -4.47
C PHE A 597 -13.43 19.31 -5.72
N ALA A 598 -13.40 20.64 -5.57
CA ALA A 598 -13.45 21.59 -6.68
C ALA A 598 -12.22 21.47 -7.61
N LEU A 599 -11.01 21.37 -7.06
CA LEU A 599 -9.77 21.17 -7.82
C LEU A 599 -9.83 19.88 -8.66
N LEU A 600 -10.17 18.76 -8.01
CA LEU A 600 -10.25 17.46 -8.66
C LEU A 600 -11.33 17.43 -9.73
N THR A 601 -12.49 18.03 -9.44
CA THR A 601 -13.58 18.16 -10.42
C THR A 601 -13.16 19.00 -11.61
N GLN A 602 -12.50 20.15 -11.39
CA GLN A 602 -12.05 21.01 -12.47
C GLN A 602 -11.02 20.30 -13.36
N GLN A 603 -10.10 19.54 -12.76
CA GLN A 603 -9.10 18.75 -13.48
C GLN A 603 -9.74 17.66 -14.34
N GLU A 604 -10.63 16.84 -13.78
CA GLU A 604 -11.20 15.66 -14.46
C GLU A 604 -12.35 16.03 -15.41
N HIS A 605 -13.12 17.07 -15.08
CA HIS A 605 -14.41 17.36 -15.69
C HIS A 605 -14.58 18.79 -16.20
N GLY A 606 -13.56 19.64 -16.10
CA GLY A 606 -13.63 21.05 -16.54
C GLY A 606 -14.02 21.23 -18.01
N GLU A 607 -13.59 20.33 -18.90
CA GLU A 607 -13.94 20.40 -20.33
C GLU A 607 -15.40 19.98 -20.63
N SER A 608 -15.97 19.13 -19.77
CA SER A 608 -17.32 18.55 -19.98
C SER A 608 -18.43 19.29 -19.25
N ASN A 609 -18.11 20.35 -18.49
CA ASN A 609 -19.05 21.11 -17.65
C ASN A 609 -19.89 20.21 -16.70
N VAL A 610 -19.30 19.11 -16.24
CA VAL A 610 -19.89 18.24 -15.21
C VAL A 610 -19.50 18.81 -13.83
N PHE A 611 -20.42 18.75 -12.87
CA PHE A 611 -20.27 19.22 -11.48
C PHE A 611 -19.89 20.70 -11.34
N THR A 612 -20.37 21.55 -12.26
CA THR A 612 -20.09 23.01 -12.22
C THR A 612 -20.49 23.66 -10.90
N PHE A 613 -21.48 23.13 -10.19
CA PHE A 613 -21.87 23.58 -8.84
C PHE A 613 -20.71 23.59 -7.83
N ALA A 614 -19.67 22.76 -8.04
CA ALA A 614 -18.56 22.62 -7.12
C ALA A 614 -17.42 23.63 -7.36
N TYR A 615 -17.22 24.09 -8.61
CA TYR A 615 -16.05 24.88 -9.02
C TYR A 615 -16.38 26.16 -9.81
N GLN A 616 -17.65 26.47 -10.08
CA GLN A 616 -18.07 27.71 -10.74
C GLN A 616 -19.04 28.52 -9.84
N PRO A 617 -18.55 29.52 -9.07
CA PRO A 617 -17.14 29.93 -8.93
C PRO A 617 -16.33 28.94 -8.07
N MET A 618 -15.00 29.00 -8.18
CA MET A 618 -14.11 28.23 -7.31
C MET A 618 -14.36 28.61 -5.84
N PRO A 619 -14.40 27.64 -4.90
CA PRO A 619 -14.45 27.92 -3.48
C PRO A 619 -13.23 28.71 -2.99
N ASP A 620 -13.34 29.29 -1.78
CA ASP A 620 -12.21 29.93 -1.12
C ASP A 620 -10.98 29.01 -1.09
N GLU A 621 -9.86 29.53 -1.59
CA GLU A 621 -8.62 28.77 -1.68
C GLU A 621 -8.13 28.29 -0.30
N ASP A 622 -7.72 27.03 -0.24
CA ASP A 622 -6.84 26.51 0.81
C ASP A 622 -5.44 26.29 0.21
N SER A 623 -4.49 27.12 0.63
CA SER A 623 -3.15 27.17 0.03
C SER A 623 -2.40 25.85 0.15
N ASP A 624 -2.53 25.14 1.28
CA ASP A 624 -1.85 23.87 1.49
C ASP A 624 -2.37 22.82 0.49
N MET A 625 -3.70 22.72 0.37
CA MET A 625 -4.33 21.77 -0.55
C MET A 625 -4.01 22.08 -2.01
N ARG A 626 -3.97 23.38 -2.40
CA ARG A 626 -3.54 23.80 -3.75
C ARG A 626 -2.11 23.36 -4.03
N ILE A 627 -1.19 23.64 -3.10
CA ILE A 627 0.23 23.34 -3.26
C ILE A 627 0.46 21.82 -3.39
N ILE A 628 -0.23 21.01 -2.59
CA ILE A 628 -0.18 19.54 -2.68
C ILE A 628 -0.68 19.08 -4.05
N HIS A 629 -1.86 19.53 -4.47
CA HIS A 629 -2.48 19.16 -5.74
C HIS A 629 -1.59 19.49 -6.94
N GLU A 630 -1.14 20.75 -7.05
CA GLU A 630 -0.28 21.22 -8.13
C GLU A 630 1.10 20.55 -8.11
N GLY A 631 1.64 20.27 -6.92
CA GLY A 631 2.90 19.54 -6.77
C GLY A 631 2.79 18.12 -7.34
N LEU A 632 1.70 17.43 -7.03
CA LEU A 632 1.43 16.09 -7.55
C LEU A 632 1.27 16.09 -9.07
N ALA A 633 0.56 17.08 -9.62
CA ALA A 633 0.44 17.27 -11.07
C ALA A 633 1.81 17.51 -11.72
N LYS A 634 2.65 18.38 -11.16
CA LYS A 634 4.02 18.64 -11.65
C LYS A 634 4.93 17.40 -11.58
N SER A 635 4.76 16.60 -10.54
CA SER A 635 5.46 15.33 -10.39
C SER A 635 5.11 14.37 -11.53
N LEU A 636 3.82 14.26 -11.86
CA LEU A 636 3.33 13.46 -12.99
C LEU A 636 3.85 14.01 -14.34
N GLU A 637 3.82 15.33 -14.54
CA GLU A 637 4.38 16.00 -15.72
C GLU A 637 5.88 15.78 -15.88
N ALA A 638 6.65 15.80 -14.79
CA ALA A 638 8.08 15.53 -14.84
C ALA A 638 8.38 14.10 -15.30
N GLY A 639 7.51 13.14 -14.98
CA GLY A 639 7.56 11.79 -15.54
C GLY A 639 7.34 11.73 -17.06
N LEU A 640 6.67 12.74 -17.66
CA LEU A 640 6.40 12.82 -19.11
C LEU A 640 7.58 13.39 -19.93
N ILE A 641 8.35 14.34 -19.36
CA ILE A 641 9.21 15.23 -20.16
C ILE A 641 10.60 14.64 -20.49
N ASP A 642 11.10 13.64 -19.74
CA ASP A 642 12.42 13.07 -19.99
C ASP A 642 12.45 11.53 -19.86
N PRO A 643 11.89 10.80 -20.84
CA PRO A 643 11.94 9.33 -20.86
C PRO A 643 13.35 8.78 -21.11
N ASP A 644 14.31 9.61 -21.52
CA ASP A 644 15.67 9.20 -21.88
C ASP A 644 16.67 9.29 -20.72
N LYS A 645 16.37 10.02 -19.65
CA LYS A 645 17.13 9.95 -18.40
C LYS A 645 16.47 8.98 -17.45
N GLU A 646 16.94 7.73 -17.43
CA GLU A 646 16.67 6.78 -16.33
C GLU A 646 17.08 7.39 -15.00
N LYS A 647 16.17 8.09 -14.32
CA LYS A 647 16.34 8.40 -12.92
C LYS A 647 15.15 7.82 -12.19
N THR A 648 15.50 6.89 -11.31
CA THR A 648 14.72 6.12 -10.34
C THR A 648 13.53 6.88 -9.74
N ALA A 649 12.55 6.17 -9.14
CA ALA A 649 11.37 6.74 -8.46
C ALA A 649 11.67 8.03 -7.63
N PHE A 650 12.86 8.10 -7.04
CA PHE A 650 13.43 9.25 -6.35
C PHE A 650 13.49 10.58 -7.14
N PHE A 651 13.54 10.57 -8.48
CA PHE A 651 13.61 11.78 -9.31
C PHE A 651 12.25 12.44 -9.52
N ILE A 652 11.19 11.65 -9.66
CA ILE A 652 9.81 12.14 -9.80
C ILE A 652 9.38 12.81 -8.49
N GLU A 653 9.64 12.15 -7.37
CA GLU A 653 9.35 12.66 -6.02
C GLU A 653 10.13 13.93 -5.66
N LYS A 654 11.35 14.07 -6.19
CA LYS A 654 12.16 15.28 -6.02
C LYS A 654 11.42 16.53 -6.52
N VAL A 655 10.77 16.45 -7.69
CA VAL A 655 10.02 17.58 -8.27
C VAL A 655 8.88 18.01 -7.35
N PHE A 656 8.19 17.04 -6.74
CA PHE A 656 7.16 17.32 -5.74
C PHE A 656 7.72 18.12 -4.56
N PHE A 657 8.79 17.65 -3.92
CA PHE A 657 9.36 18.33 -2.73
C PHE A 657 9.99 19.68 -3.04
N GLU A 658 10.64 19.83 -4.20
CA GLU A 658 11.14 21.14 -4.67
C GLU A 658 9.98 22.12 -4.87
N TYR A 659 8.86 21.66 -5.42
CA TYR A 659 7.68 22.48 -5.59
C TYR A 659 7.10 22.96 -4.26
N LEU A 660 6.91 22.04 -3.30
CA LEU A 660 6.42 22.41 -1.96
C LEU A 660 7.27 23.52 -1.33
N LYS A 661 8.61 23.40 -1.43
CA LYS A 661 9.53 24.40 -0.89
C LYS A 661 9.38 25.75 -1.59
N GLN A 662 9.33 25.75 -2.92
CA GLN A 662 9.20 26.98 -3.72
C GLN A 662 7.90 27.72 -3.43
N GLN A 663 6.82 26.99 -3.13
CA GLN A 663 5.51 27.57 -2.79
C GLN A 663 5.38 27.93 -1.30
N GLY A 664 6.42 27.71 -0.48
CA GLY A 664 6.39 28.03 0.93
C GLY A 664 5.45 27.14 1.75
N PHE A 665 5.28 25.87 1.37
CA PHE A 665 4.51 24.91 2.17
C PHE A 665 5.09 24.77 3.58
N GLU A 666 4.24 24.82 4.60
CA GLU A 666 4.65 24.63 5.99
C GLU A 666 4.25 23.24 6.49
N PRO A 667 5.22 22.32 6.73
CA PRO A 667 4.93 21.01 7.30
C PRO A 667 4.24 21.08 8.67
N THR A 668 3.34 20.15 8.92
CA THR A 668 2.63 20.03 10.20
C THR A 668 3.61 19.74 11.32
N LEU A 669 3.54 20.53 12.40
CA LEU A 669 4.42 20.37 13.57
C LEU A 669 4.23 19.01 14.23
N THR A 670 5.34 18.37 14.61
CA THR A 670 5.30 17.13 15.40
C THR A 670 4.86 17.44 16.83
N LYS A 671 4.17 16.52 17.48
CA LYS A 671 3.76 16.67 18.90
C LYS A 671 4.96 16.74 19.87
N GLY A 672 6.16 16.34 19.43
CA GLY A 672 7.37 16.18 20.26
C GLY A 672 8.38 17.33 20.23
N LYS A 673 8.06 18.50 19.65
CA LYS A 673 9.02 19.61 19.37
C LYS A 673 10.18 19.24 18.43
N GLU A 674 10.20 18.03 17.87
CA GLU A 674 11.16 17.63 16.85
C GLU A 674 10.78 18.27 15.50
N GLN A 675 11.79 18.63 14.70
CA GLN A 675 11.57 19.16 13.36
C GLN A 675 10.95 18.06 12.48
N PRO A 676 9.83 18.32 11.77
CA PRO A 676 9.22 17.33 10.89
C PRO A 676 10.21 16.81 9.84
N LEU A 677 10.23 15.49 9.62
CA LEU A 677 11.01 14.87 8.54
C LEU A 677 10.77 15.54 7.18
N LEU A 678 9.53 15.93 6.87
CA LEU A 678 9.21 16.63 5.62
C LEU A 678 9.97 17.97 5.48
N THR A 679 10.18 18.71 6.56
CA THR A 679 10.99 19.93 6.51
C THR A 679 12.42 19.62 6.07
N GLN A 680 13.01 18.54 6.59
CA GLN A 680 14.35 18.10 6.20
C GLN A 680 14.40 17.66 4.73
N ILE A 681 13.35 16.96 4.26
CA ILE A 681 13.21 16.55 2.87
C ILE A 681 13.15 17.77 1.94
N MET A 682 12.31 18.75 2.27
CA MET A 682 12.15 19.99 1.49
C MET A 682 13.39 20.88 1.53
N ASP A 683 14.15 20.88 2.63
CA ASP A 683 15.37 21.66 2.75
C ASP A 683 16.47 21.19 1.80
N ASP A 684 16.58 19.88 1.53
CA ASP A 684 17.58 19.31 0.62
C ASP A 684 17.04 18.10 -0.17
N PRO A 685 16.16 18.31 -1.19
CA PRO A 685 15.51 17.23 -1.94
C PRO A 685 16.45 16.31 -2.73
N ASP A 686 17.70 16.71 -2.93
CA ASP A 686 18.71 15.85 -3.56
C ASP A 686 19.30 14.80 -2.61
N THR A 687 19.10 14.95 -1.30
CA THR A 687 19.83 14.19 -0.28
C THR A 687 18.95 13.68 0.85
N TRP A 688 17.64 13.88 0.77
CA TRP A 688 16.72 13.47 1.82
C TRP A 688 16.71 11.95 2.06
N SER A 689 17.04 11.17 1.02
CA SER A 689 17.24 9.73 1.12
C SER A 689 18.31 9.38 2.16
N TYR A 690 19.29 10.25 2.43
CA TYR A 690 20.28 10.05 3.50
C TYR A 690 19.62 9.90 4.86
N GLU A 691 18.67 10.78 5.19
CA GLU A 691 18.02 10.73 6.49
C GLU A 691 17.20 9.45 6.62
N LEU A 692 16.41 9.08 5.60
CA LEU A 692 15.69 7.80 5.62
C LEU A 692 16.63 6.59 5.71
N ILE A 693 17.65 6.52 4.87
CA ILE A 693 18.65 5.45 4.89
C ILE A 693 19.32 5.39 6.26
N SER A 694 19.64 6.54 6.86
CA SER A 694 20.21 6.61 8.19
C SER A 694 19.29 5.96 9.23
N ARG A 695 18.01 6.35 9.27
CA ARG A 695 17.04 5.76 10.22
C ARG A 695 16.84 4.27 9.98
N ILE A 696 16.70 3.86 8.72
CA ILE A 696 16.50 2.47 8.32
C ILE A 696 17.70 1.61 8.72
N SER A 697 18.91 1.98 8.29
CA SER A 697 20.13 1.25 8.61
C SER A 697 20.39 1.18 10.12
N ASN A 698 20.16 2.28 10.86
CA ASN A 698 20.26 2.29 12.32
C ASN A 698 19.38 1.22 12.95
N ARG A 699 18.11 1.14 12.53
CA ARG A 699 17.15 0.19 13.09
C ARG A 699 17.44 -1.24 12.66
N LEU A 700 17.82 -1.48 11.40
CA LEU A 700 18.14 -2.83 10.93
C LEU A 700 19.37 -3.43 11.63
N VAL A 701 20.46 -2.66 11.78
CA VAL A 701 21.63 -3.12 12.54
C VAL A 701 21.26 -3.44 13.99
N TYR A 702 20.46 -2.58 14.63
CA TYR A 702 19.95 -2.85 15.97
C TYR A 702 19.14 -4.15 16.03
N LEU A 703 18.26 -4.42 15.05
CA LEU A 703 17.45 -5.64 15.02
C LEU A 703 18.30 -6.90 14.83
N GLU A 704 19.35 -6.87 14.01
CA GLU A 704 20.29 -7.99 13.87
C GLU A 704 21.06 -8.27 15.17
N GLN A 705 21.49 -7.23 15.89
CA GLN A 705 22.10 -7.39 17.22
C GLN A 705 21.12 -8.04 18.21
N GLN A 706 19.86 -7.60 18.21
CA GLN A 706 18.84 -8.22 19.04
C GLN A 706 18.58 -9.68 18.62
N ALA A 707 18.57 -9.97 17.32
CA ALA A 707 18.42 -11.31 16.80
C ALA A 707 19.55 -12.23 17.27
N GLU A 708 20.80 -11.79 17.22
CA GLU A 708 21.96 -12.54 17.73
C GLU A 708 21.78 -12.91 19.20
N ASN A 709 21.43 -11.92 20.04
CA ASN A 709 21.17 -12.15 21.47
C ASN A 709 20.02 -13.14 21.69
N ILE A 710 18.94 -13.03 20.91
CA ILE A 710 17.79 -13.93 20.98
C ILE A 710 18.18 -15.34 20.54
N PHE A 711 18.98 -15.50 19.50
CA PHE A 711 19.43 -16.80 19.01
C PHE A 711 20.36 -17.48 20.01
N ILE A 712 21.27 -16.72 20.64
CA ILE A 712 22.11 -17.21 21.76
C ILE A 712 21.24 -17.68 22.93
N ALA A 713 20.20 -16.91 23.28
CA ALA A 713 19.30 -17.27 24.39
C ALA A 713 18.39 -18.46 24.06
N ARG A 714 18.02 -18.67 22.80
CA ARG A 714 17.16 -19.77 22.36
C ARG A 714 17.91 -21.10 22.20
N GLU A 715 19.15 -21.03 21.71
CA GLU A 715 19.97 -22.21 21.45
C GLU A 715 21.41 -21.98 21.93
N SER A 716 21.76 -22.71 23.00
CA SER A 716 23.07 -22.66 23.62
C SER A 716 24.16 -23.30 22.76
N ASP A 717 23.80 -24.28 21.92
CA ASP A 717 24.71 -24.96 21.00
C ASP A 717 24.95 -24.12 19.73
N PRO A 718 26.19 -23.64 19.47
CA PRO A 718 26.48 -22.83 18.29
C PRO A 718 26.17 -23.51 16.96
N ASP A 719 26.28 -24.84 16.88
CA ASP A 719 26.10 -25.60 15.62
C ASP A 719 24.63 -25.71 15.20
N ASN A 720 23.71 -25.55 16.15
CA ASN A 720 22.26 -25.63 15.93
C ASN A 720 21.58 -24.25 15.95
N ARG A 721 22.34 -23.17 16.14
CA ARG A 721 21.84 -21.81 16.29
C ARG A 721 21.52 -21.17 14.93
N ASP A 722 20.40 -20.46 14.86
CA ASP A 722 20.11 -19.57 13.74
C ASP A 722 21.17 -18.45 13.64
N HIS A 723 21.54 -18.03 12.43
CA HIS A 723 22.53 -16.98 12.24
C HIS A 723 21.88 -15.61 12.10
N ALA A 724 22.33 -14.66 12.92
CA ALA A 724 22.18 -13.24 12.65
C ALA A 724 23.41 -12.74 11.89
N TYR A 725 23.28 -11.64 11.17
CA TYR A 725 24.38 -11.08 10.38
C TYR A 725 24.64 -9.60 10.71
N PRO A 726 24.84 -9.23 11.98
CA PRO A 726 25.08 -7.85 12.38
C PRO A 726 26.27 -7.24 11.64
N GLY A 727 27.40 -7.96 11.52
CA GLY A 727 28.57 -7.46 10.80
C GLY A 727 28.35 -7.24 9.28
N ILE A 728 27.55 -8.09 8.62
CA ILE A 728 27.22 -7.89 7.19
C ILE A 728 26.25 -6.72 7.03
N MET A 729 25.22 -6.63 7.88
CA MET A 729 24.27 -5.52 7.87
C MET A 729 24.93 -4.19 8.25
N GLY A 730 25.89 -4.24 9.15
CA GLY A 730 26.78 -3.16 9.53
C GLY A 730 27.64 -2.69 8.36
N ALA A 731 28.33 -3.63 7.68
CA ALA A 731 29.10 -3.34 6.46
C ALA A 731 28.22 -2.73 5.35
N GLY A 732 27.03 -3.29 5.10
CA GLY A 732 26.07 -2.75 4.14
C GLY A 732 25.60 -1.34 4.53
N SER A 733 25.33 -1.12 5.82
CA SER A 733 24.96 0.20 6.37
C SER A 733 26.09 1.22 6.21
N TYR A 734 27.34 0.82 6.42
CA TYR A 734 28.52 1.67 6.19
C TYR A 734 28.61 2.11 4.73
N VAL A 735 28.43 1.19 3.78
CA VAL A 735 28.45 1.49 2.34
C VAL A 735 27.30 2.43 1.97
N LEU A 736 26.06 2.12 2.37
CA LEU A 736 24.89 2.95 2.06
C LEU A 736 25.01 4.37 2.63
N ARG A 737 25.52 4.50 3.86
CA ARG A 737 25.75 5.81 4.51
C ARG A 737 26.91 6.58 3.94
N THR A 738 27.91 5.87 3.41
CA THR A 738 29.04 6.46 2.73
C THR A 738 28.60 7.17 1.46
N VAL A 739 27.82 6.48 0.63
CA VAL A 739 27.32 7.02 -0.64
C VAL A 739 26.45 8.27 -0.44
N ASN A 740 25.79 8.36 0.71
CA ASN A 740 24.87 9.45 1.02
C ASN A 740 25.42 10.45 2.05
N TYR A 741 26.72 10.40 2.40
CA TYR A 741 27.27 11.18 3.52
C TYR A 741 27.21 12.70 3.30
N LYS A 742 26.63 13.43 4.27
CA LYS A 742 26.59 14.90 4.27
C LYS A 742 27.64 15.49 5.21
N TYR A 743 28.58 16.24 4.64
CA TYR A 743 29.55 17.01 5.41
C TYR A 743 28.83 18.16 6.14
N PRO A 744 28.84 18.21 7.49
CA PRO A 744 28.30 19.35 8.23
C PRO A 744 29.18 20.59 8.04
N SER A 745 28.72 21.75 8.51
CA SER A 745 29.50 23.01 8.48
C SER A 745 30.88 22.84 9.10
N PHE A 746 30.95 22.12 10.21
CA PHE A 746 32.18 21.67 10.85
C PHE A 746 32.01 20.25 11.43
N THR A 747 33.06 19.44 11.34
CA THR A 747 33.17 18.14 12.03
C THR A 747 34.61 17.84 12.39
N PHE A 748 34.84 17.30 13.58
CA PHE A 748 36.17 16.90 14.02
C PHE A 748 36.70 15.66 13.28
N ALA A 749 35.81 14.76 12.88
CA ALA A 749 36.09 13.65 11.96
C ALA A 749 34.97 13.53 10.93
N PRO A 750 35.23 13.58 9.61
CA PRO A 750 34.22 13.44 8.55
C PRO A 750 33.80 11.97 8.39
N SER A 751 33.19 11.45 9.44
CA SER A 751 32.84 10.04 9.63
C SER A 751 31.34 9.78 9.57
N THR A 752 30.97 8.61 9.04
CA THR A 752 29.60 8.05 9.05
C THR A 752 29.14 7.57 10.42
N ALA A 753 30.03 7.43 11.41
CA ALA A 753 29.67 7.10 12.78
C ALA A 753 28.80 8.21 13.41
N PRO A 754 27.84 7.89 14.29
CA PRO A 754 27.01 8.90 14.96
C PRO A 754 27.83 9.89 15.79
N LYS A 755 27.40 11.17 15.85
CA LYS A 755 28.07 12.20 16.67
C LYS A 755 28.10 11.88 18.17
N ALA A 756 27.11 11.14 18.65
CA ALA A 756 27.01 10.73 20.05
C ALA A 756 28.05 9.65 20.44
N TRP A 757 28.66 8.95 19.47
CA TRP A 757 29.68 7.94 19.75
C TRP A 757 31.05 8.61 19.91
N ILE A 758 31.48 8.80 21.16
CA ILE A 758 32.66 9.61 21.50
C ILE A 758 33.95 9.15 20.81
N TRP A 759 34.09 7.84 20.58
CA TRP A 759 35.23 7.25 19.88
C TRP A 759 35.41 7.75 18.45
N ARG A 760 34.34 8.27 17.82
CA ARG A 760 34.41 8.93 16.50
C ARG A 760 35.50 10.00 16.42
N ASN A 761 35.74 10.71 17.52
CA ASN A 761 36.69 11.83 17.56
C ASN A 761 38.08 11.42 18.07
N ILE A 762 38.23 10.21 18.59
CA ILE A 762 39.49 9.69 19.15
C ILE A 762 40.18 8.82 18.10
N ILE A 763 39.43 7.94 17.45
CA ILE A 763 39.93 7.04 16.42
C ILE A 763 40.43 7.89 15.24
N PRO A 764 41.62 7.58 14.67
CA PRO A 764 42.12 8.23 13.47
C PRO A 764 41.10 8.22 12.35
N TYR A 765 41.07 9.26 11.52
CA TYR A 765 40.19 9.31 10.37
C TYR A 765 40.68 8.42 9.22
N GLU A 766 41.99 8.32 9.01
CA GLU A 766 42.60 7.60 7.89
C GLU A 766 43.79 6.75 8.36
N PHE A 767 43.88 5.54 7.79
CA PHE A 767 45.09 4.73 7.78
C PHE A 767 45.65 4.71 6.36
N GLY A 768 46.88 5.21 6.20
CA GLY A 768 47.57 5.31 4.91
C GLY A 768 48.82 4.45 4.86
N PHE A 769 49.17 4.02 3.66
CA PHE A 769 50.43 3.35 3.36
C PHE A 769 51.16 4.12 2.26
N ASP A 770 52.39 4.53 2.53
CA ASP A 770 53.28 5.03 1.49
C ASP A 770 53.90 3.85 0.74
N LEU A 771 53.59 3.73 -0.54
CA LEU A 771 54.09 2.67 -1.42
C LEU A 771 55.52 2.90 -1.91
N ALA A 772 56.02 4.14 -1.86
CA ALA A 772 57.38 4.45 -2.28
C ALA A 772 58.39 3.98 -1.22
N GLU A 773 58.10 4.32 0.03
CA GLU A 773 59.04 4.14 1.15
C GLU A 773 58.57 3.11 2.19
N GLY A 774 57.33 2.63 2.10
CA GLY A 774 56.77 1.59 2.99
C GLY A 774 56.26 2.10 4.34
N ASP A 775 56.04 3.40 4.51
CA ASP A 775 55.62 3.99 5.78
C ASP A 775 54.14 3.72 6.09
N LEU A 776 53.82 3.58 7.38
CA LEU A 776 52.45 3.54 7.87
C LEU A 776 52.03 4.93 8.37
N LEU A 777 50.88 5.41 7.92
CA LEU A 777 50.35 6.74 8.23
C LEU A 777 49.07 6.63 9.05
N VAL A 778 48.95 7.47 10.08
CA VAL A 778 47.76 7.59 10.91
C VAL A 778 47.35 9.06 10.97
N SER A 779 46.20 9.42 10.38
CA SER A 779 45.78 10.83 10.26
C SER A 779 44.46 11.14 10.97
N TRP A 780 44.38 12.33 11.56
CA TRP A 780 43.14 12.99 12.00
C TRP A 780 42.87 14.20 11.09
N GLN A 781 41.59 14.41 10.75
CA GLN A 781 41.21 15.47 9.80
C GLN A 781 39.93 16.23 10.20
N PRO A 782 39.99 17.14 11.19
CA PRO A 782 38.94 18.14 11.40
C PRO A 782 38.67 18.90 10.10
N THR A 783 37.39 18.98 9.70
CA THR A 783 36.97 19.47 8.39
C THR A 783 35.84 20.50 8.50
N TRP A 784 36.00 21.61 7.78
CA TRP A 784 35.02 22.64 7.50
C TRP A 784 34.46 22.51 6.09
N SER A 785 33.14 22.62 5.96
CA SER A 785 32.47 22.65 4.67
C SER A 785 32.26 24.09 4.21
N LEU A 786 33.16 24.59 3.35
CA LEU A 786 33.08 25.96 2.79
C LEU A 786 31.92 26.13 1.80
N SER A 787 31.61 25.08 1.04
CA SER A 787 30.44 25.00 0.16
C SER A 787 30.00 23.54 -0.02
N LYS A 788 28.93 23.29 -0.80
CA LYS A 788 28.52 21.92 -1.15
C LYS A 788 29.69 21.09 -1.73
N LYS A 789 30.63 21.71 -2.46
CA LYS A 789 31.75 21.01 -3.14
C LYS A 789 33.12 21.21 -2.52
N ASN A 790 33.36 22.33 -1.83
CA ASN A 790 34.70 22.67 -1.34
C ASN A 790 34.79 22.46 0.17
N LYS A 791 35.81 21.74 0.60
CA LYS A 791 36.13 21.42 1.99
C LYS A 791 37.51 21.95 2.33
N LEU A 792 37.67 22.39 3.57
CA LEU A 792 38.94 22.79 4.15
C LEU A 792 39.14 21.98 5.42
N GLY A 793 40.28 21.33 5.60
CA GLY A 793 40.57 20.55 6.79
C GLY A 793 41.95 20.87 7.36
N ILE A 794 42.12 20.61 8.64
CA ILE A 794 43.45 20.53 9.24
C ILE A 794 43.78 19.05 9.34
N ARG A 795 44.90 18.63 8.78
CA ARG A 795 45.32 17.23 8.78
C ARG A 795 46.55 17.05 9.64
N GLY A 796 46.38 16.38 10.77
CA GLY A 796 47.49 15.95 11.63
C GLY A 796 47.79 14.47 11.36
N THR A 797 49.03 14.14 11.02
CA THR A 797 49.44 12.76 10.70
C THR A 797 50.65 12.34 11.51
N LEU A 798 50.63 11.11 12.02
CA LEU A 798 51.80 10.42 12.53
C LEU A 798 52.25 9.39 11.49
N GLY A 799 53.51 9.49 11.06
CA GLY A 799 54.15 8.58 10.12
C GLY A 799 55.14 7.68 10.83
N PHE A 800 54.99 6.37 10.62
CA PHE A 800 55.87 5.35 11.16
C PHE A 800 56.74 4.78 10.05
N ALA A 801 58.03 5.12 10.08
CA ALA A 801 58.97 4.80 9.02
C ALA A 801 59.19 3.28 8.90
N GLY A 802 59.24 2.77 7.66
CA GLY A 802 59.50 1.35 7.37
C GLY A 802 58.32 0.38 7.57
N GLY A 803 57.22 0.83 8.20
CA GLY A 803 55.95 0.12 8.27
C GLY A 803 56.01 -1.31 8.84
N LEU A 804 55.18 -2.21 8.31
CA LEU A 804 55.03 -3.63 8.74
C LEU A 804 55.73 -4.64 7.80
N LEU A 805 56.22 -4.20 6.63
CA LEU A 805 56.62 -5.09 5.53
C LEU A 805 58.13 -5.10 5.23
N ASN A 806 58.91 -4.14 5.75
CA ASN A 806 60.36 -4.09 5.52
C ASN A 806 61.16 -4.78 6.64
N SER A 807 62.30 -5.35 6.27
CA SER A 807 63.25 -5.95 7.22
C SER A 807 63.86 -4.88 8.14
N ALA A 808 64.14 -5.26 9.39
CA ALA A 808 64.64 -4.39 10.45
C ALA A 808 65.93 -3.60 10.09
N GLU A 809 66.70 -4.03 9.08
CA GLU A 809 67.92 -3.35 8.63
C GLU A 809 67.68 -2.08 7.78
N VAL A 810 66.55 -1.96 7.08
CA VAL A 810 66.19 -0.75 6.29
C VAL A 810 65.40 0.26 7.14
N ALA A 811 64.64 -0.23 8.14
CA ALA A 811 63.92 0.62 9.08
C ALA A 811 64.86 1.36 10.07
N ALA A 812 66.04 0.80 10.36
CA ALA A 812 66.98 1.34 11.36
C ALA A 812 67.66 2.69 10.98
N LYS A 813 67.36 3.27 9.82
CA LYS A 813 67.93 4.55 9.35
C LYS A 813 66.88 5.63 9.04
N ARG A 814 65.59 5.35 9.22
CA ARG A 814 64.51 6.28 8.88
C ARG A 814 63.68 6.55 10.13
N GLU A 815 63.49 7.83 10.43
CA GLU A 815 62.86 8.26 11.67
C GLU A 815 61.36 8.47 11.52
N ASN A 816 60.63 8.21 12.61
CA ASN A 816 59.21 8.52 12.68
C ASN A 816 58.99 10.03 12.66
N TYR A 817 57.84 10.46 12.15
CA TYR A 817 57.55 11.87 11.98
C TYR A 817 56.11 12.23 12.33
N ALA A 818 55.90 13.49 12.66
CA ALA A 818 54.59 14.11 12.66
C ALA A 818 54.48 15.07 11.48
N SER A 819 53.27 15.27 10.98
CA SER A 819 52.99 16.35 10.04
C SER A 819 51.69 17.06 10.36
N LEU A 820 51.66 18.34 10.05
CA LEU A 820 50.48 19.19 10.15
C LEU A 820 50.27 19.88 8.81
N GLY A 821 49.13 19.61 8.19
CA GLY A 821 48.78 20.15 6.89
C GLY A 821 47.43 20.85 6.86
N LEU A 822 47.26 21.71 5.86
CA LEU A 822 46.00 22.40 5.57
C LEU A 822 45.39 21.79 4.29
N ASP A 823 44.44 20.88 4.45
CA ASP A 823 43.83 20.12 3.35
C ASP A 823 42.75 20.94 2.66
N TYR A 824 42.90 21.15 1.35
CA TYR A 824 41.80 21.61 0.51
C TYR A 824 41.30 20.45 -0.35
N THR A 825 40.03 20.09 -0.22
CA THR A 825 39.40 19.01 -0.99
C THR A 825 38.19 19.51 -1.75
N ARG A 826 38.12 19.20 -3.04
CA ARG A 826 36.98 19.50 -3.92
C ARG A 826 36.28 18.22 -4.38
N LEU A 827 35.01 18.09 -4.02
CA LEU A 827 34.14 16.99 -4.44
C LEU A 827 33.79 17.09 -5.94
N THR A 828 33.77 15.95 -6.63
CA THR A 828 33.35 15.84 -8.03
C THR A 828 31.90 15.33 -8.13
N ARG A 829 31.42 15.01 -9.34
CA ARG A 829 30.12 14.34 -9.58
C ARG A 829 30.29 12.88 -10.03
N SER A 830 31.52 12.37 -10.10
CA SER A 830 31.82 11.01 -10.55
C SER A 830 31.79 10.06 -9.36
N GLY A 831 31.05 8.95 -9.47
CA GLY A 831 30.99 7.93 -8.42
C GLY A 831 32.29 7.15 -8.22
N PHE A 832 33.20 7.18 -9.22
CA PHE A 832 34.52 6.56 -9.08
C PHE A 832 35.53 7.54 -8.47
N ILE A 833 35.81 8.66 -9.13
CA ILE A 833 36.69 9.71 -8.59
C ILE A 833 35.83 10.72 -7.85
N SER A 834 35.68 10.57 -6.54
CA SER A 834 34.77 11.37 -5.73
C SER A 834 35.31 12.73 -5.33
N SER A 835 36.62 12.91 -5.26
CA SER A 835 37.23 14.22 -5.00
C SER A 835 38.65 14.32 -5.52
N TRP A 836 39.17 15.54 -5.52
CA TRP A 836 40.60 15.81 -5.62
C TRP A 836 40.97 16.98 -4.72
N GLY A 837 42.23 17.08 -4.33
CA GLY A 837 42.67 18.13 -3.43
C GLY A 837 44.18 18.31 -3.40
N LEU A 838 44.60 19.24 -2.56
CA LEU A 838 45.98 19.60 -2.29
C LEU A 838 46.13 19.84 -0.78
N THR A 839 47.21 19.32 -0.19
CA THR A 839 47.56 19.59 1.20
C THR A 839 49.02 20.01 1.30
N PRO A 840 49.33 21.31 1.49
CA PRO A 840 50.63 21.70 2.02
C PRO A 840 50.78 21.19 3.46
N TYR A 841 51.97 20.70 3.79
CA TYR A 841 52.33 20.17 5.11
C TYR A 841 53.60 20.84 5.64
N TRP A 842 53.63 20.96 6.96
CA TRP A 842 54.87 20.99 7.72
C TRP A 842 55.13 19.59 8.27
N PHE A 843 56.34 19.07 8.08
CA PHE A 843 56.80 17.78 8.59
C PHE A 843 57.86 18.00 9.67
N HIS A 844 57.84 17.16 10.70
CA HIS A 844 58.81 17.16 11.80
C HIS A 844 59.22 15.72 12.11
N THR A 845 60.50 15.38 11.94
CA THR A 845 61.05 14.09 12.38
C THR A 845 61.31 14.10 13.88
N PHE A 846 60.98 13.01 14.58
CA PHE A 846 61.06 12.96 16.04
C PHE A 846 62.49 13.04 16.57
N ASP A 847 63.42 12.47 15.82
CA ASP A 847 64.85 12.59 16.06
C ASP A 847 65.51 13.40 14.95
N GLU A 848 66.64 14.04 15.27
CA GLU A 848 67.41 14.85 14.33
C GLU A 848 68.04 13.92 13.26
N PRO A 849 67.71 14.07 11.97
CA PRO A 849 68.12 13.13 10.95
C PRO A 849 69.63 13.23 10.64
N GLU A 850 70.28 12.11 10.34
CA GLU A 850 71.70 12.10 9.94
C GLU A 850 71.96 12.90 8.65
N ILE A 851 70.94 13.02 7.79
CA ILE A 851 70.96 13.74 6.51
C ILE A 851 69.59 14.41 6.31
N GLY A 852 69.56 15.73 6.13
CA GLY A 852 68.35 16.53 5.93
C GLY A 852 68.06 17.51 7.06
N GLU A 853 67.00 18.32 6.92
CA GLU A 853 66.49 19.17 8.00
C GLU A 853 65.45 18.42 8.84
N GLN A 854 65.43 18.65 10.15
CA GLN A 854 64.44 18.03 11.06
C GLN A 854 63.01 18.52 10.78
N ASP A 855 62.88 19.76 10.32
CA ASP A 855 61.63 20.41 9.94
C ASP A 855 61.64 20.70 8.44
N THR A 856 60.66 20.19 7.70
CA THR A 856 60.57 20.40 6.25
C THR A 856 59.18 20.83 5.82
N PHE A 857 59.09 21.47 4.65
CA PHE A 857 57.84 21.86 4.03
C PHE A 857 57.58 21.00 2.79
N GLY A 858 56.45 20.31 2.81
CA GLY A 858 56.05 19.40 1.74
C GLY A 858 54.65 19.67 1.25
N THR A 859 54.20 18.88 0.28
CA THR A 859 52.83 18.93 -0.23
C THR A 859 52.39 17.59 -0.79
N ASP A 860 51.09 17.29 -0.72
CA ASP A 860 50.46 16.24 -1.53
C ASP A 860 49.40 16.81 -2.47
N ILE A 861 49.23 16.18 -3.62
CA ILE A 861 48.02 16.24 -4.43
C ILE A 861 47.33 14.90 -4.26
N HIS A 862 46.05 14.92 -3.92
CA HIS A 862 45.29 13.70 -3.67
C HIS A 862 44.03 13.60 -4.51
N VAL A 863 43.62 12.35 -4.71
CA VAL A 863 42.38 11.96 -5.35
C VAL A 863 41.62 11.06 -4.39
N GLY A 864 40.39 11.43 -4.08
CA GLY A 864 39.45 10.57 -3.38
C GLY A 864 38.71 9.69 -4.38
N ILE A 865 38.56 8.42 -4.04
CA ILE A 865 37.83 7.41 -4.81
C ILE A 865 36.75 6.81 -3.89
N LEU A 866 35.63 6.38 -4.48
CA LEU A 866 34.50 5.76 -3.76
C LEU A 866 34.00 6.64 -2.61
N GLU A 867 33.54 7.85 -2.92
CA GLU A 867 33.02 8.82 -1.92
C GLU A 867 34.04 9.15 -0.81
N ASN A 868 35.29 9.24 -1.23
CA ASN A 868 36.49 9.55 -0.45
C ASN A 868 36.92 8.44 0.51
N ARG A 869 36.42 7.21 0.38
CA ARG A 869 36.84 6.08 1.24
C ARG A 869 38.21 5.55 0.93
N LEU A 870 38.66 5.73 -0.30
CA LEU A 870 40.04 5.51 -0.68
C LEU A 870 40.65 6.86 -1.06
N ARG A 871 41.80 7.19 -0.47
CA ARG A 871 42.60 8.36 -0.85
C ARG A 871 43.87 7.87 -1.52
N ILE A 872 44.14 8.36 -2.72
CA ILE A 872 45.44 8.18 -3.38
C ILE A 872 46.11 9.55 -3.39
N GLY A 873 47.30 9.65 -2.80
CA GLY A 873 48.07 10.89 -2.69
C GLY A 873 49.43 10.74 -3.36
N LEU A 874 49.86 11.75 -4.10
CA LEU A 874 51.22 11.85 -4.65
C LEU A 874 51.80 13.19 -4.18
N GLY A 875 52.96 13.14 -3.54
CA GLY A 875 53.55 14.32 -2.91
C GLY A 875 55.04 14.20 -2.68
N ALA A 876 55.59 15.20 -2.02
CA ALA A 876 56.96 15.21 -1.51
C ALA A 876 56.97 15.74 -0.07
N ARG A 877 57.78 15.14 0.80
CA ARG A 877 57.91 15.58 2.21
C ARG A 877 58.75 16.85 2.31
N ASP A 878 59.71 17.01 1.40
CA ASP A 878 60.54 18.20 1.26
C ASP A 878 60.47 18.73 -0.18
N LEU A 879 60.02 19.96 -0.35
CA LEU A 879 59.96 20.64 -1.65
C LEU A 879 61.35 21.01 -2.20
N ASP A 880 62.35 21.16 -1.33
CA ASP A 880 63.73 21.45 -1.76
C ASP A 880 64.48 20.18 -2.18
N ASP A 881 63.99 18.99 -1.80
CA ASP A 881 64.49 17.68 -2.22
C ASP A 881 63.38 16.72 -2.69
N MET A 882 62.53 17.17 -3.62
CA MET A 882 61.42 16.36 -4.15
C MET A 882 61.89 15.05 -4.81
N GLY A 883 63.12 15.01 -5.33
CA GLY A 883 63.66 13.85 -6.04
C GLY A 883 63.85 12.62 -5.14
N ASN A 884 64.20 12.85 -3.87
CA ASN A 884 64.46 11.78 -2.91
C ASN A 884 63.37 11.64 -1.84
N THR A 885 62.44 12.59 -1.72
CA THR A 885 61.40 12.60 -0.67
C THR A 885 59.97 12.44 -1.19
N TRP A 886 59.82 12.02 -2.46
CA TRP A 886 58.50 11.78 -3.04
C TRP A 886 57.83 10.55 -2.40
N PHE A 887 56.51 10.60 -2.30
CA PHE A 887 55.70 9.50 -1.77
C PHE A 887 54.46 9.24 -2.60
N LEU A 888 54.00 8.00 -2.57
CA LEU A 888 52.72 7.59 -3.16
C LEU A 888 51.89 6.90 -2.08
N THR A 889 50.92 7.60 -1.53
CA THR A 889 50.08 7.08 -0.45
C THR A 889 48.79 6.46 -0.98
N ILE A 890 48.43 5.30 -0.46
CA ILE A 890 47.07 4.75 -0.54
C ILE A 890 46.51 4.67 0.88
N GLY A 891 45.42 5.39 1.13
CA GLY A 891 44.77 5.44 2.44
C GLY A 891 43.32 5.02 2.42
N VAL A 892 42.92 4.31 3.47
CA VAL A 892 41.51 4.00 3.78
C VAL A 892 41.01 5.02 4.78
N THR A 893 39.96 5.75 4.42
CA THR A 893 39.39 6.83 5.23
C THR A 893 38.08 6.41 5.92
N ASP A 894 37.61 7.23 6.86
CA ASP A 894 36.46 6.95 7.71
C ASP A 894 36.60 5.66 8.51
N ILE A 895 37.81 5.43 9.04
CA ILE A 895 38.07 4.37 10.00
C ILE A 895 37.09 4.41 11.19
N PRO A 896 36.71 5.57 11.76
CA PRO A 896 35.74 5.55 12.86
C PRO A 896 34.36 5.04 12.42
N GLY A 897 33.93 5.36 11.20
CA GLY A 897 32.71 4.83 10.61
C GLY A 897 32.81 3.33 10.40
N MET A 898 33.88 2.88 9.77
CA MET A 898 34.15 1.46 9.54
C MET A 898 34.16 0.67 10.87
N VAL A 899 34.86 1.16 11.90
CA VAL A 899 34.88 0.52 13.22
C VAL A 899 33.48 0.51 13.83
N TYR A 900 32.77 1.65 13.86
CA TYR A 900 31.44 1.72 14.46
C TYR A 900 30.46 0.73 13.82
N TRP A 901 30.45 0.66 12.49
CA TRP A 901 29.50 -0.16 11.75
C TRP A 901 29.89 -1.63 11.68
N LEU A 902 31.18 -2.00 11.74
CA LEU A 902 31.60 -3.40 11.72
C LEU A 902 31.65 -4.07 13.11
N THR A 903 31.67 -3.27 14.18
CA THR A 903 31.66 -3.76 15.57
C THR A 903 30.25 -3.78 16.17
N ARG A 904 29.25 -3.50 15.34
CA ARG A 904 27.83 -3.48 15.67
C ARG A 904 27.11 -4.38 14.68
#